data_AF-A0A9R1PBQ5-F1
#
_entry.id   AF-A0A9R1PBQ5-F1
#
_cell.length_a   1.000
_cell.length_b   1.000
_cell.length_c   1.000
_cell.angle_alpha   90.00
_cell.angle_beta   90.00
_cell.angle_gamma   90.00
#
_symmetry.space_group_name_H-M   'P 1'
#
loop_
_entity.id
_entity.type
_entity.pdbx_description
1 polymer ?
#
loop_
_entity_poly.entity_id
_entity_poly.type
_entity_poly.pdbx_seq_one_letter_code
_entity_poly.pdbx_strand_id
1 'polypeptide(L)'
;MDLVLEEALRAMARAVDQFRSLGDRQMRRCLLGAGDHVSGKLREVATLLDQIRDLVWADDERSSPARRDRLKEAFYGIEDLVGGMEYHSLTFQVESGISSKSNRNPLSSAIRLGKRFVSSSGSDEASRRRFLKDLDSVASTLSSLLKQAQGSGLPPTVPVPDFDAATMLQGGHKVFGRNKELNDIVQMLTEPPSPHCTACRVVSIVGLGGLGKTTLAQSVYDDTRVKSHFDLRAWAHVSGKPDKMELAKQILRSANPRYGGSIDKDATFATLQLKLNRLMSSRRFLIVLDDIWGDDPFTNDAYNEILSPLRSMESGSRIIAVTRTPKVADMLDASHTYFLNALGTDDCWSLIKESAFGGRSTHEECTEELEQIGMKIAAKLNGLPLAAKLMGGLLGATKSTKYWRIISEKEFSGDITLSLLRLSYSYLPGRLKQCFAFCSIFPKNWKFDQTTLVRLWMANGFIQPQSGTGKRMEDLGTDYFNVLLSRSFFHALRQGRRTHYKMHDLIHDMAVSASTEDCCQIEPGMTRRIPSTVRHVSVTTGSLQDVNAAINILPKNLRTVIVFGNWTHFLEDDSLVKLKNLRALDVCHCDFTELPPAISCLFHLRYLSLSRTIRSLPESISKLLHLQTLCFEDKCSLDKLPAGISRLVKLRHLGIDMKYIAQLPGIGRLINLQGSVEFRVKKGGGHALQELKGIKCLHGQLKIKGLDNVLSKDEASKTDMKSKENLRALTLEWSSACRILTPVADCEVLENLQPHQNLKELSIGAWEFCLHLAFCHPSNNYI
;
A
#
# COMPACT_ATOMS: atom_id res chain seq x y z
N MET A 1 -20.47 -27.55 16.29
CA MET A 1 -19.59 -26.75 15.42
C MET A 1 -18.15 -27.27 15.43
N ASP A 2 -17.57 -27.50 16.60
CA ASP A 2 -16.11 -27.76 16.71
C ASP A 2 -15.64 -29.06 16.04
N LEU A 3 -16.37 -30.17 16.18
CA LEU A 3 -16.07 -31.40 15.45
C LEU A 3 -16.18 -31.25 13.92
N VAL A 4 -17.21 -30.55 13.46
CA VAL A 4 -17.48 -30.33 12.02
C VAL A 4 -16.38 -29.48 11.39
N LEU A 5 -15.91 -28.45 12.08
CA LEU A 5 -14.83 -27.60 11.63
C LEU A 5 -13.48 -28.33 11.62
N GLU A 6 -13.21 -29.15 12.64
CA GLU A 6 -12.02 -30.01 12.69
C GLU A 6 -11.96 -31.01 11.54
N GLU A 7 -13.09 -31.63 11.21
CA GLU A 7 -13.18 -32.56 10.08
C GLU A 7 -13.00 -31.84 8.74
N ALA A 8 -13.55 -30.63 8.60
CA ALA A 8 -13.30 -29.73 7.47
C ALA A 8 -11.81 -29.44 7.31
N LEU A 9 -11.15 -29.04 8.40
CA LEU A 9 -9.73 -28.68 8.42
C LEU A 9 -8.85 -29.86 8.00
N ARG A 10 -9.17 -31.07 8.48
CA ARG A 10 -8.45 -32.28 8.08
C ARG A 10 -8.71 -32.62 6.62
N ALA A 11 -9.94 -32.46 6.12
CA ALA A 11 -10.24 -32.65 4.70
C ALA A 11 -9.50 -31.64 3.81
N MET A 12 -9.45 -30.38 4.23
CA MET A 12 -8.69 -29.32 3.56
C MET A 12 -7.18 -29.64 3.53
N ALA A 13 -6.60 -30.03 4.67
CA ALA A 13 -5.19 -30.42 4.73
C ALA A 13 -4.89 -31.62 3.81
N ARG A 14 -5.73 -32.66 3.82
CA ARG A 14 -5.61 -33.81 2.91
C ARG A 14 -5.68 -33.41 1.44
N ALA A 15 -6.61 -32.52 1.07
CA ALA A 15 -6.75 -32.03 -0.30
C ALA A 15 -5.49 -31.26 -0.74
N VAL A 16 -4.95 -30.41 0.13
CA VAL A 16 -3.71 -29.67 -0.11
C VAL A 16 -2.52 -30.60 -0.26
N ASP A 17 -2.37 -31.59 0.63
CA ASP A 17 -1.25 -32.53 0.58
C ASP A 17 -1.32 -33.46 -0.65
N GLN A 18 -2.51 -33.98 -0.96
CA GLN A 18 -2.70 -34.76 -2.18
C GLN A 18 -2.35 -33.95 -3.43
N PHE A 19 -2.77 -32.69 -3.51
CA PHE A 19 -2.45 -31.87 -4.66
C PHE A 19 -0.97 -31.51 -4.75
N ARG A 20 -0.33 -31.20 -3.61
CA ARG A 20 1.12 -30.96 -3.55
C ARG A 20 1.93 -32.18 -3.98
N SER A 21 1.40 -33.39 -3.78
CA SER A 21 2.02 -34.63 -4.25
C SER A 21 1.94 -34.82 -5.78
N LEU A 22 1.05 -34.10 -6.48
CA LEU A 22 0.96 -34.12 -7.94
C LEU A 22 2.04 -33.21 -8.52
N GLY A 23 3.00 -33.78 -9.25
CA GLY A 23 4.01 -32.98 -9.94
C GLY A 23 3.39 -32.10 -11.05
N ASP A 24 4.07 -31.01 -11.44
CA ASP A 24 3.59 -30.04 -12.45
C ASP A 24 3.03 -30.69 -13.73
N ARG A 25 3.66 -31.78 -14.18
CA ARG A 25 3.24 -32.52 -15.39
C ARG A 25 1.92 -33.25 -15.19
N GLN A 26 1.69 -33.87 -14.04
CA GLN A 26 0.42 -34.51 -13.68
C GLN A 26 -0.67 -33.47 -13.42
N MET A 27 -0.32 -32.37 -12.77
CA MET A 27 -1.24 -31.25 -12.53
C MET A 27 -1.74 -30.67 -13.86
N ARG A 28 -0.85 -30.39 -14.81
CA ARG A 28 -1.22 -29.97 -16.17
C ARG A 28 -2.13 -30.99 -16.86
N ARG A 29 -1.87 -32.29 -16.73
CA ARG A 29 -2.72 -33.35 -17.31
C ARG A 29 -4.10 -33.44 -16.66
N CYS A 30 -4.18 -33.41 -15.33
CA CYS A 30 -5.45 -33.42 -14.59
C CYS A 30 -6.33 -32.23 -14.97
N LEU A 31 -5.72 -31.07 -15.23
CA LEU A 31 -6.40 -29.85 -15.67
C LEU A 31 -6.85 -29.89 -17.14
N LEU A 32 -6.08 -30.51 -18.02
CA LEU A 32 -6.34 -30.52 -19.47
C LEU A 32 -7.24 -31.68 -19.94
N GLY A 33 -7.32 -32.80 -19.20
CA GLY A 33 -8.11 -33.98 -19.59
C GLY A 33 -9.62 -33.87 -19.33
N ALA A 34 -10.06 -33.04 -18.37
CA ALA A 34 -11.46 -32.89 -17.94
C ALA A 34 -11.76 -31.49 -17.35
N GLY A 35 -11.23 -30.45 -17.99
CA GLY A 35 -11.02 -29.11 -17.41
C GLY A 35 -12.22 -28.35 -16.83
N ASP A 36 -13.46 -28.72 -17.15
CA ASP A 36 -14.64 -28.01 -16.61
C ASP A 36 -14.99 -28.42 -15.16
N HIS A 37 -14.79 -29.68 -14.77
CA HIS A 37 -15.29 -30.16 -13.47
C HIS A 37 -14.37 -29.79 -12.28
N VAL A 38 -13.07 -30.04 -12.41
CA VAL A 38 -12.08 -29.73 -11.34
C VAL A 38 -11.92 -28.22 -11.16
N SER A 39 -11.85 -27.47 -12.26
CA SER A 39 -11.76 -26.00 -12.24
C SER A 39 -13.03 -25.36 -11.68
N GLY A 40 -14.21 -25.87 -12.09
CA GLY A 40 -15.49 -25.44 -11.54
C GLY A 40 -15.56 -25.65 -10.03
N LYS A 41 -15.16 -26.83 -9.55
CA LYS A 41 -15.15 -27.16 -8.12
C LYS A 41 -14.16 -26.34 -7.30
N LEU A 42 -12.96 -26.09 -7.80
CA LEU A 42 -12.01 -25.22 -7.09
C LEU A 42 -12.47 -23.77 -7.04
N ARG A 43 -13.16 -23.28 -8.09
CA ARG A 43 -13.77 -21.95 -8.07
C ARG A 43 -14.93 -21.87 -7.09
N GLU A 44 -15.74 -22.93 -6.99
CA GLU A 44 -16.78 -23.06 -5.97
C GLU A 44 -16.16 -22.95 -4.57
N VAL A 45 -15.14 -23.78 -4.27
CA VAL A 45 -14.43 -23.74 -2.98
C VAL A 45 -13.81 -22.37 -2.72
N ALA A 46 -13.17 -21.74 -3.71
CA ALA A 46 -12.58 -20.41 -3.56
C ALA A 46 -13.64 -19.33 -3.25
N THR A 47 -14.80 -19.42 -3.88
CA THR A 47 -15.93 -18.49 -3.64
C THR A 47 -16.48 -18.68 -2.23
N LEU A 48 -16.66 -19.93 -1.79
CA LEU A 48 -17.11 -20.25 -0.43
C LEU A 48 -16.09 -19.80 0.62
N LEU A 49 -14.80 -20.00 0.35
CA LEU A 49 -13.72 -19.50 1.21
C LEU A 49 -13.74 -17.99 1.33
N ASP A 50 -13.92 -17.27 0.21
CA ASP A 50 -14.00 -15.82 0.26
C ASP A 50 -15.22 -15.35 1.06
N GLN A 51 -16.37 -16.02 0.94
CA GLN A 51 -17.56 -15.72 1.75
C GLN A 51 -17.36 -15.95 3.25
N ILE A 52 -16.58 -16.95 3.66
CA ILE A 52 -16.27 -17.19 5.08
C ILE A 52 -15.06 -16.40 5.59
N ARG A 53 -14.36 -15.63 4.74
CA ARG A 53 -13.15 -14.88 5.13
C ARG A 53 -13.42 -13.97 6.33
N ASP A 54 -14.57 -13.30 6.34
CA ASP A 54 -14.95 -12.42 7.44
C ASP A 54 -15.16 -13.18 8.77
N LEU A 55 -15.50 -14.47 8.72
CA LEU A 55 -15.59 -15.34 9.90
C LEU A 55 -14.21 -15.80 10.38
N VAL A 56 -13.27 -16.06 9.47
CA VAL A 56 -11.91 -16.50 9.81
C VAL A 56 -11.13 -15.40 10.55
N TRP A 57 -11.35 -14.14 10.16
CA TRP A 57 -10.77 -12.95 10.81
C TRP A 57 -11.74 -12.25 11.76
N ALA A 58 -12.88 -12.87 12.09
CA ALA A 58 -13.74 -12.40 13.17
C ALA A 58 -13.02 -12.60 14.51
N ASP A 59 -13.07 -11.57 15.36
CA ASP A 59 -12.46 -11.63 16.68
C ASP A 59 -13.48 -12.26 17.63
N ASP A 60 -13.50 -13.59 17.66
CA ASP A 60 -14.28 -14.34 18.65
C ASP A 60 -13.36 -14.68 19.83
N GLU A 61 -13.53 -13.98 20.95
CA GLU A 61 -12.86 -14.25 22.23
C GLU A 61 -13.08 -15.69 22.72
N ARG A 62 -14.08 -16.41 22.18
CA ARG A 62 -14.38 -17.81 22.53
C ARG A 62 -13.57 -18.83 21.72
N SER A 63 -12.83 -18.40 20.70
CA SER A 63 -12.03 -19.29 19.85
C SER A 63 -10.57 -19.41 20.31
N SER A 64 -10.07 -20.63 20.49
CA SER A 64 -8.67 -20.84 20.88
C SER A 64 -7.71 -20.35 19.78
N PRO A 65 -6.58 -19.69 20.12
CA PRO A 65 -5.59 -19.22 19.13
C PRO A 65 -5.15 -20.31 18.15
N ALA A 66 -4.79 -21.49 18.68
CA ALA A 66 -4.36 -22.65 17.88
C ALA A 66 -5.39 -23.10 16.83
N ARG A 67 -6.68 -22.93 17.10
CA ARG A 67 -7.75 -23.25 16.15
C ARG A 67 -7.82 -22.24 15.01
N ARG A 68 -7.69 -20.95 15.32
CA ARG A 68 -7.64 -19.87 14.30
C ARG A 68 -6.45 -20.04 13.38
N ASP A 69 -5.29 -20.41 13.93
CA ASP A 69 -4.08 -20.61 13.14
C ASP A 69 -4.23 -21.78 12.17
N ARG A 70 -4.83 -22.90 12.61
CA ARG A 70 -5.13 -24.03 11.70
C ARG A 70 -6.11 -23.66 10.59
N LEU A 71 -7.10 -22.80 10.88
CA LEU A 71 -8.02 -22.28 9.86
C LEU A 71 -7.31 -21.40 8.84
N LYS A 72 -6.47 -20.47 9.30
CA LYS A 72 -5.66 -19.63 8.42
C LYS A 72 -4.72 -20.46 7.56
N GLU A 73 -4.04 -21.46 8.13
CA GLU A 73 -3.15 -22.38 7.41
C GLU A 73 -3.88 -23.14 6.29
N ALA A 74 -5.04 -23.73 6.59
CA ALA A 74 -5.86 -24.43 5.60
C ALA A 74 -6.35 -23.46 4.50
N PHE A 75 -6.81 -22.27 4.89
CA PHE A 75 -7.25 -21.22 3.98
C PHE A 75 -6.13 -20.81 3.02
N TYR A 76 -4.93 -20.56 3.56
CA TYR A 76 -3.77 -20.21 2.76
C TYR A 76 -3.37 -21.34 1.80
N GLY A 77 -3.36 -22.58 2.29
CA GLY A 77 -3.11 -23.76 1.48
C GLY A 77 -3.99 -23.80 0.24
N ILE A 78 -5.31 -23.66 0.40
CA ILE A 78 -6.25 -23.72 -0.72
C ILE A 78 -6.10 -22.54 -1.68
N GLU A 79 -5.91 -21.32 -1.19
CA GLU A 79 -5.67 -20.19 -2.09
C GLU A 79 -4.42 -20.39 -2.96
N ASP A 80 -3.37 -21.01 -2.40
CA ASP A 80 -2.15 -21.31 -3.16
C ASP A 80 -2.42 -22.39 -4.22
N LEU A 81 -3.25 -23.40 -3.93
CA LEU A 81 -3.70 -24.39 -4.93
C LEU A 81 -4.47 -23.72 -6.08
N VAL A 82 -5.46 -22.90 -5.74
CA VAL A 82 -6.31 -22.19 -6.71
C VAL A 82 -5.44 -21.28 -7.59
N GLY A 83 -4.48 -20.58 -6.99
CA GLY A 83 -3.49 -19.81 -7.72
C GLY A 83 -2.70 -20.68 -8.70
N GLY A 84 -2.12 -21.81 -8.26
CA GLY A 84 -1.30 -22.66 -9.13
C GLY A 84 -2.08 -23.17 -10.33
N MET A 85 -3.37 -23.51 -10.12
CA MET A 85 -4.28 -23.89 -11.19
C MET A 85 -4.53 -22.76 -12.18
N GLU A 86 -4.85 -21.56 -11.68
CA GLU A 86 -5.10 -20.38 -12.53
C GLU A 86 -3.87 -20.07 -13.37
N TYR A 87 -2.67 -20.16 -12.80
CA TYR A 87 -1.41 -19.96 -13.50
C TYR A 87 -1.23 -20.90 -14.68
N HIS A 88 -1.43 -22.21 -14.47
CA HIS A 88 -1.30 -23.20 -15.53
C HIS A 88 -2.35 -23.03 -16.62
N SER A 89 -3.58 -22.62 -16.24
CA SER A 89 -4.62 -22.26 -17.21
C SER A 89 -4.22 -21.07 -18.08
N LEU A 90 -3.71 -20.00 -17.46
CA LEU A 90 -3.21 -18.81 -18.17
C LEU A 90 -2.03 -19.16 -19.09
N THR A 91 -1.12 -20.02 -18.63
CA THR A 91 0.03 -20.48 -19.41
C THR A 91 -0.43 -21.13 -20.71
N PHE A 92 -1.39 -22.05 -20.62
CA PHE A 92 -1.95 -22.71 -21.80
C PHE A 92 -2.64 -21.72 -22.75
N GLN A 93 -3.38 -20.73 -22.22
CA GLN A 93 -4.04 -19.71 -23.05
C GLN A 93 -3.05 -18.86 -23.84
N VAL A 94 -1.98 -18.41 -23.16
CA VAL A 94 -0.93 -17.58 -23.78
C VAL A 94 -0.14 -18.38 -24.81
N GLU A 95 0.17 -19.66 -24.55
CA GLU A 95 0.93 -20.53 -25.47
C GLU A 95 0.11 -20.95 -26.70
N SER A 96 -1.20 -21.13 -26.57
CA SER A 96 -2.09 -21.55 -27.67
C SER A 96 -2.51 -20.40 -28.60
N GLY A 97 -2.12 -19.16 -28.32
CA GLY A 97 -2.49 -17.99 -29.14
C GLY A 97 -3.98 -17.65 -29.11
N ILE A 98 -4.76 -18.25 -28.21
CA ILE A 98 -6.19 -17.98 -28.05
C ILE A 98 -6.34 -16.63 -27.36
N SER A 99 -6.59 -15.58 -28.15
CA SER A 99 -6.97 -14.26 -27.65
C SER A 99 -8.27 -14.35 -26.84
N SER A 100 -8.33 -13.69 -25.68
CA SER A 100 -9.48 -13.61 -24.77
C SER A 100 -10.66 -12.80 -25.36
N LYS A 101 -11.10 -13.16 -26.57
CA LYS A 101 -12.25 -12.60 -27.25
C LYS A 101 -13.48 -13.37 -26.78
N SER A 102 -14.42 -12.69 -26.10
CA SER A 102 -15.78 -13.13 -25.72
C SER A 102 -15.97 -13.65 -24.29
N ASN A 103 -17.07 -13.18 -23.69
CA ASN A 103 -17.70 -13.60 -22.43
C ASN A 103 -18.31 -15.03 -22.50
N ARG A 104 -17.71 -15.95 -23.27
CA ARG A 104 -18.11 -17.37 -23.37
C ARG A 104 -16.99 -18.25 -22.82
N ASN A 105 -17.37 -19.31 -22.08
CA ASN A 105 -16.46 -20.22 -21.36
C ASN A 105 -15.23 -20.65 -22.20
N PRO A 106 -14.04 -20.08 -21.92
CA PRO A 106 -12.78 -20.29 -22.65
C PRO A 106 -12.20 -21.71 -22.56
N LEU A 107 -12.80 -22.55 -21.71
CA LEU A 107 -12.41 -23.94 -21.49
C LEU A 107 -12.81 -24.84 -22.67
N SER A 108 -13.91 -24.52 -23.37
CA SER A 108 -14.45 -25.35 -24.46
C SER A 108 -13.51 -25.50 -25.68
N SER A 109 -12.66 -24.51 -25.93
CA SER A 109 -11.64 -24.53 -27.00
C SER A 109 -10.32 -25.16 -26.55
N ALA A 110 -9.88 -24.95 -25.30
CA ALA A 110 -8.71 -25.61 -24.72
C ALA A 110 -8.89 -27.15 -24.62
N ILE A 111 -10.12 -27.60 -24.33
CA ILE A 111 -10.50 -29.01 -24.23
C ILE A 111 -10.36 -29.76 -25.57
N ARG A 112 -10.69 -29.13 -26.70
CA ARG A 112 -10.61 -29.76 -28.03
C ARG A 112 -9.16 -30.08 -28.44
N LEU A 113 -8.19 -29.28 -27.98
CA LEU A 113 -6.77 -29.48 -28.23
C LEU A 113 -6.09 -30.36 -27.15
N GLY A 114 -6.53 -30.26 -25.89
CA GLY A 114 -6.08 -31.15 -24.80
C GLY A 114 -6.39 -32.63 -25.07
N LYS A 115 -7.52 -32.92 -25.73
CA LYS A 115 -7.86 -34.28 -26.20
C LYS A 115 -6.86 -34.87 -27.21
N ARG A 116 -6.08 -34.06 -27.92
CA ARG A 116 -5.03 -34.54 -28.86
C ARG A 116 -3.72 -34.91 -28.15
N PHE A 117 -3.52 -34.52 -26.90
CA PHE A 117 -2.28 -34.72 -26.13
C PHE A 117 -2.38 -35.79 -25.02
N VAL A 118 -3.53 -36.45 -24.85
CA VAL A 118 -3.76 -37.40 -23.75
C VAL A 118 -4.13 -38.78 -24.29
N SER A 119 -3.15 -39.68 -24.33
CA SER A 119 -3.36 -41.13 -24.16
C SER A 119 -3.35 -41.41 -22.65
N SER A 120 -4.50 -41.73 -22.04
CA SER A 120 -4.66 -41.85 -20.59
C SER A 120 -4.09 -43.17 -20.03
N SER A 121 -3.23 -43.10 -19.01
CA SER A 121 -2.90 -44.23 -18.13
C SER A 121 -3.84 -44.29 -16.92
N GLY A 122 -4.17 -45.49 -16.43
CA GLY A 122 -5.18 -45.71 -15.37
C GLY A 122 -4.87 -45.10 -13.99
N SER A 123 -3.61 -44.75 -13.70
CA SER A 123 -3.20 -44.13 -12.43
C SER A 123 -3.71 -42.69 -12.25
N ASP A 124 -3.78 -41.91 -13.34
CA ASP A 124 -4.07 -40.47 -13.30
C ASP A 124 -5.57 -40.21 -13.04
N GLU A 125 -6.43 -41.13 -13.47
CA GLU A 125 -7.89 -41.10 -13.22
C GLU A 125 -8.24 -41.33 -11.74
N ALA A 126 -7.51 -42.21 -11.04
CA ALA A 126 -7.77 -42.54 -9.64
C ALA A 126 -7.35 -41.41 -8.69
N SER A 127 -6.21 -40.75 -8.96
CA SER A 127 -5.77 -39.57 -8.21
C SER A 127 -6.70 -38.39 -8.43
N ARG A 128 -7.19 -38.18 -9.67
CA ARG A 128 -8.18 -37.15 -9.99
C ARG A 128 -9.50 -37.34 -9.23
N ARG A 129 -10.03 -38.57 -9.18
CA ARG A 129 -11.26 -38.89 -8.44
C ARG A 129 -11.13 -38.64 -6.94
N ARG A 130 -10.01 -39.02 -6.34
CA ARG A 130 -9.73 -38.76 -4.92
C ARG A 130 -9.69 -37.26 -4.61
N PHE A 131 -8.97 -36.49 -5.42
CA PHE A 131 -8.89 -35.04 -5.26
C PHE A 131 -10.26 -34.34 -5.37
N LEU A 132 -11.09 -34.74 -6.34
CA LEU A 132 -12.46 -34.21 -6.47
C LEU A 132 -13.33 -34.54 -5.25
N LYS A 133 -13.25 -35.77 -4.74
CA LYS A 133 -14.00 -36.19 -3.54
C LYS A 133 -13.62 -35.34 -2.32
N ASP A 134 -12.34 -35.05 -2.15
CA ASP A 134 -11.87 -34.19 -1.06
C ASP A 134 -12.35 -32.74 -1.24
N LEU A 135 -12.34 -32.20 -2.46
CA LEU A 135 -12.90 -30.87 -2.75
C LEU A 135 -14.41 -30.78 -2.47
N ASP A 136 -15.18 -31.80 -2.84
CA ASP A 136 -16.62 -31.86 -2.54
C ASP A 136 -16.88 -31.92 -1.02
N SER A 137 -16.06 -32.69 -0.28
CA SER A 137 -16.11 -32.71 1.17
C SER A 137 -15.83 -31.32 1.77
N VAL A 138 -14.83 -30.59 1.24
CA VAL A 138 -14.55 -29.22 1.67
C VAL A 138 -15.70 -28.27 1.35
N ALA A 139 -16.21 -28.28 0.11
CA ALA A 139 -17.31 -27.41 -0.33
C ALA A 139 -18.58 -27.61 0.52
N SER A 140 -18.94 -28.86 0.79
CA SER A 140 -20.10 -29.21 1.63
C SER A 140 -19.96 -28.68 3.05
N THR A 141 -18.74 -28.76 3.62
CA THR A 141 -18.49 -28.30 4.99
C THR A 141 -18.47 -26.78 5.09
N LEU A 142 -17.85 -26.09 4.14
CA LEU A 142 -17.87 -24.62 4.06
C LEU A 142 -19.30 -24.08 3.91
N SER A 143 -20.11 -24.74 3.08
CA SER A 143 -21.53 -24.39 2.90
C SER A 143 -22.35 -24.58 4.18
N SER A 144 -22.05 -25.62 4.96
CA SER A 144 -22.66 -25.85 6.28
C SER A 144 -22.30 -24.75 7.28
N LEU A 145 -21.01 -24.35 7.32
CA LEU A 145 -20.54 -23.26 8.18
C LEU A 145 -21.18 -21.91 7.83
N LEU A 146 -21.33 -21.61 6.53
CA LEU A 146 -22.03 -20.40 6.08
C LEU A 146 -23.48 -20.36 6.57
N LYS A 147 -24.21 -21.49 6.44
CA LYS A 147 -25.59 -21.60 6.93
C LYS A 147 -25.69 -21.43 8.45
N GLN A 148 -24.74 -21.98 9.20
CA GLN A 148 -24.71 -21.82 10.67
C GLN A 148 -24.36 -20.40 11.10
N ALA A 149 -23.42 -19.74 10.40
CA ALA A 149 -22.99 -18.38 10.70
C ALA A 149 -24.06 -17.33 10.41
N GLN A 150 -24.94 -17.57 9.43
CA GLN A 150 -26.12 -16.73 9.17
C GLN A 150 -27.18 -16.79 10.27
N GLY A 151 -27.13 -17.80 11.16
CA GLY A 151 -28.02 -17.95 12.32
C GLY A 151 -27.45 -17.42 13.64
N SER A 152 -26.13 -17.21 13.74
CA SER A 152 -25.47 -16.60 14.91
C SER A 152 -25.41 -15.09 14.73
N GLY A 153 -26.07 -14.32 15.59
CA GLY A 153 -26.11 -12.85 15.56
C GLY A 153 -24.74 -12.18 15.77
N LEU A 154 -23.83 -12.34 14.80
CA LEU A 154 -22.65 -11.49 14.63
C LEU A 154 -23.13 -10.03 14.56
N PRO A 155 -22.41 -9.08 15.18
CA PRO A 155 -22.78 -7.67 15.05
C PRO A 155 -22.88 -7.33 13.57
N PRO A 156 -23.96 -6.66 13.12
CA PRO A 156 -24.14 -6.33 11.72
C PRO A 156 -22.87 -5.63 11.22
N THR A 157 -22.24 -6.23 10.22
CA THR A 157 -21.11 -5.62 9.51
C THR A 157 -21.64 -4.31 8.96
N VAL A 158 -21.21 -3.20 9.56
CA VAL A 158 -21.49 -1.86 9.02
C VAL A 158 -21.03 -1.89 7.57
N PRO A 159 -21.92 -1.64 6.59
CA PRO A 159 -21.54 -1.58 5.19
C PRO A 159 -20.36 -0.62 5.06
N VAL A 160 -19.35 -0.97 4.27
CA VAL A 160 -18.27 -0.02 3.93
C VAL A 160 -18.94 1.17 3.25
N PRO A 161 -18.97 2.37 3.88
CA PRO A 161 -19.62 3.52 3.28
C PRO A 161 -18.93 3.88 1.96
N ASP A 162 -19.69 4.40 0.99
CA ASP A 162 -19.07 5.13 -0.12
C ASP A 162 -18.52 6.45 0.43
N PHE A 163 -17.19 6.60 0.41
CA PHE A 163 -16.53 7.79 0.92
C PHE A 163 -16.26 8.78 -0.21
N ASP A 164 -16.70 10.03 -0.02
CA ASP A 164 -16.15 11.16 -0.77
C ASP A 164 -14.83 11.60 -0.10
N ALA A 165 -13.70 11.29 -0.76
CA ALA A 165 -12.36 11.61 -0.28
C ALA A 165 -12.13 13.13 -0.11
N ALA A 166 -12.91 13.98 -0.80
CA ALA A 166 -12.77 15.43 -0.72
C ALA A 166 -13.20 15.99 0.65
N THR A 167 -14.15 15.34 1.33
CA THR A 167 -14.68 15.80 2.63
C THR A 167 -13.78 15.40 3.79
N MET A 168 -13.08 14.27 3.68
CA MET A 168 -12.21 13.70 4.73
C MET A 168 -10.86 14.44 4.88
N LEU A 169 -10.37 15.07 3.80
CA LEU A 169 -9.07 15.78 3.77
C LEU A 169 -9.17 17.28 4.05
N GLN A 170 -10.39 17.82 4.25
CA GLN A 170 -10.63 19.25 4.48
C GLN A 170 -10.51 19.67 5.96
N GLY A 171 -10.42 18.72 6.90
CA GLY A 171 -10.16 19.03 8.30
C GLY A 171 -8.72 19.49 8.50
N GLY A 172 -8.49 20.78 8.69
CA GLY A 172 -7.23 21.27 9.24
C GLY A 172 -6.94 20.58 10.59
N HIS A 173 -5.67 20.42 10.96
CA HIS A 173 -5.29 19.88 12.26
C HIS A 173 -5.70 20.85 13.38
N LYS A 174 -6.95 20.77 13.83
CA LYS A 174 -7.43 21.53 14.98
C LYS A 174 -6.91 20.88 16.26
N VAL A 175 -6.26 21.68 17.09
CA VAL A 175 -5.71 21.27 18.38
C VAL A 175 -6.59 21.88 19.48
N PHE A 176 -7.00 21.05 20.44
CA PHE A 176 -7.87 21.44 21.56
C PHE A 176 -7.10 21.38 22.87
N GLY A 177 -7.45 22.24 23.83
CA GLY A 177 -6.90 22.21 25.19
C GLY A 177 -5.40 22.48 25.36
N ARG A 178 -4.69 22.98 24.33
CA ARG A 178 -3.22 23.18 24.35
C ARG A 178 -2.74 24.60 24.08
N ASN A 179 -3.66 25.57 24.06
CA ASN A 179 -3.33 26.95 23.70
C ASN A 179 -2.36 27.59 24.70
N LYS A 180 -2.48 27.25 25.98
CA LYS A 180 -1.59 27.76 27.03
C LYS A 180 -0.16 27.26 26.79
N GLU A 181 0.03 25.95 26.74
CA GLU A 181 1.34 25.34 26.53
C GLU A 181 1.97 25.78 25.20
N LEU A 182 1.16 25.91 24.14
CA LEU A 182 1.62 26.43 22.86
C LEU A 182 2.17 27.85 22.98
N ASN A 183 1.40 28.75 23.62
CA ASN A 183 1.81 30.14 23.75
C ASN A 183 3.05 30.29 24.64
N ASP A 184 3.11 29.55 25.74
CA ASP A 184 4.24 29.57 26.67
C ASP A 184 5.54 29.11 25.95
N ILE A 185 5.48 28.01 25.19
CA ILE A 185 6.64 27.50 24.43
C ILE A 185 7.03 28.49 23.33
N VAL A 186 6.07 29.03 22.56
CA VAL A 186 6.38 29.99 21.49
C VAL A 186 7.03 31.25 22.05
N GLN A 187 6.54 31.75 23.18
CA GLN A 187 7.13 32.88 23.89
C GLN A 187 8.58 32.58 24.28
N MET A 188 8.84 31.46 24.95
CA MET A 188 10.18 31.04 25.35
C MET A 188 11.17 30.88 24.17
N LEU A 189 10.67 30.42 23.01
CA LEU A 189 11.50 30.25 21.82
C LEU A 189 11.82 31.58 21.12
N THR A 190 10.96 32.59 21.25
CA THR A 190 11.07 33.86 20.51
C THR A 190 11.61 35.01 21.34
N GLU A 191 11.65 34.88 22.66
CA GLU A 191 12.23 35.87 23.56
C GLU A 191 13.76 35.95 23.45
N PRO A 192 14.34 37.17 23.48
CA PRO A 192 15.77 37.35 23.46
C PRO A 192 16.41 36.72 24.71
N PRO A 193 17.57 36.07 24.57
CA PRO A 193 18.27 35.51 25.72
C PRO A 193 18.59 36.62 26.73
N SER A 194 18.20 36.44 27.99
CA SER A 194 18.56 37.38 29.04
C SER A 194 20.10 37.50 29.15
N PRO A 195 20.65 38.67 29.49
CA PRO A 195 22.09 38.89 29.58
C PRO A 195 22.79 38.01 30.64
N HIS A 196 22.02 37.33 31.49
CA HIS A 196 22.49 36.43 32.55
C HIS A 196 22.24 34.95 32.26
N CYS A 197 21.58 34.60 31.14
CA CYS A 197 21.23 33.22 30.81
C CYS A 197 21.52 32.92 29.33
N THR A 198 22.75 32.53 29.05
CA THR A 198 23.20 31.94 27.76
C THR A 198 22.71 30.50 27.56
N ALA A 199 21.90 29.98 28.49
CA ALA A 199 21.69 28.55 28.67
C ALA A 199 20.38 28.02 28.10
N CYS A 200 19.39 28.83 27.70
CA CYS A 200 18.14 28.31 27.13
C CYS A 200 18.32 27.81 25.69
N ARG A 201 18.93 26.63 25.55
CA ARG A 201 19.30 26.02 24.27
C ARG A 201 18.36 24.88 23.90
N VAL A 202 17.85 24.15 24.88
CA VAL A 202 17.01 22.98 24.69
C VAL A 202 15.73 23.11 25.51
N VAL A 203 14.58 22.99 24.86
CA VAL A 203 13.25 22.90 25.49
C VAL A 203 12.74 21.49 25.29
N SER A 204 12.42 20.79 26.37
CA SER A 204 11.93 19.42 26.31
C SER A 204 10.41 19.35 26.53
N ILE A 205 9.71 18.55 25.73
CA ILE A 205 8.28 18.22 25.90
C ILE A 205 8.20 16.74 26.29
N VAL A 206 7.81 16.48 27.53
CA VAL A 206 7.82 15.14 28.14
C VAL A 206 6.39 14.68 28.45
N GLY A 207 6.10 13.41 28.24
CA GLY A 207 4.81 12.82 28.62
C GLY A 207 4.57 11.44 28.03
N LEU A 208 3.54 10.74 28.54
CA LEU A 208 3.13 9.42 28.07
C LEU A 208 2.76 9.37 26.57
N GLY A 209 2.76 8.17 26.00
CA GLY A 209 2.36 7.93 24.61
C GLY A 209 0.91 8.36 24.35
N GLY A 210 0.63 8.95 23.18
CA GLY A 210 -0.73 9.35 22.81
C GLY A 210 -1.23 10.69 23.39
N LEU A 211 -0.46 11.38 24.25
CA LEU A 211 -0.82 12.69 24.84
C LEU A 211 -0.78 13.90 23.89
N GLY A 212 -0.33 13.70 22.65
CA GLY A 212 -0.27 14.76 21.64
C GLY A 212 1.01 15.61 21.66
N LYS A 213 2.12 15.13 22.24
CA LYS A 213 3.40 15.85 22.30
C LYS A 213 3.90 16.30 20.93
N THR A 214 3.98 15.37 19.97
CA THR A 214 4.35 15.67 18.58
C THR A 214 3.39 16.67 17.94
N THR A 215 2.09 16.60 18.26
CA THR A 215 1.09 17.56 17.76
C THR A 215 1.28 18.96 18.33
N LEU A 216 1.61 19.08 19.62
CA LEU A 216 1.97 20.36 20.24
C LEU A 216 3.25 20.92 19.61
N ALA A 217 4.30 20.11 19.49
CA ALA A 217 5.56 20.50 18.86
C ALA A 217 5.37 20.93 17.39
N GLN A 218 4.53 20.25 16.62
CA GLN A 218 4.16 20.65 15.26
C GLN A 218 3.46 22.01 15.25
N SER A 219 2.52 22.23 16.18
CA SER A 219 1.79 23.50 16.27
C SER A 219 2.71 24.67 16.62
N VAL A 220 3.67 24.45 17.51
CA VAL A 220 4.75 25.41 17.82
C VAL A 220 5.63 25.65 16.59
N TYR A 221 6.10 24.58 15.94
CA TYR A 221 6.96 24.66 14.76
C TYR A 221 6.30 25.43 13.62
N ASP A 222 4.99 25.26 13.44
CA ASP A 222 4.20 25.90 12.39
C ASP A 222 3.62 27.28 12.76
N ASP A 223 3.79 27.74 14.01
CA ASP A 223 3.36 29.05 14.45
C ASP A 223 4.06 30.16 13.64
N THR A 224 3.28 31.19 13.25
CA THR A 224 3.77 32.32 12.45
C THR A 224 4.88 33.12 13.14
N ARG A 225 4.85 33.22 14.47
CA ARG A 225 5.87 33.89 15.29
C ARG A 225 7.19 33.13 15.21
N VAL A 226 7.13 31.81 15.33
CA VAL A 226 8.31 30.91 15.20
C VAL A 226 8.86 30.94 13.78
N LYS A 227 7.98 30.86 12.77
CA LYS A 227 8.35 30.95 11.34
C LYS A 227 9.11 32.24 11.00
N SER A 228 8.72 33.35 11.62
CA SER A 228 9.31 34.67 11.36
C SER A 228 10.58 34.91 12.19
N HIS A 229 10.76 34.19 13.30
CA HIS A 229 11.89 34.37 14.20
C HIS A 229 13.14 33.60 13.75
N PHE A 230 12.99 32.38 13.23
CA PHE A 230 14.11 31.51 12.88
C PHE A 230 14.40 31.52 11.37
N ASP A 231 15.66 31.77 11.01
CA ASP A 231 16.14 31.80 9.63
C ASP A 231 16.17 30.39 9.02
N LEU A 232 16.33 29.37 9.87
CA LEU A 232 16.37 27.97 9.49
C LEU A 232 15.53 27.13 10.46
N ARG A 233 14.73 26.21 9.94
CA ARG A 233 13.97 25.27 10.75
C ARG A 233 14.14 23.86 10.21
N ALA A 234 14.38 22.90 11.10
CA ALA A 234 14.52 21.50 10.75
C ALA A 234 13.73 20.63 11.72
N TRP A 235 13.17 19.55 11.19
CA TRP A 235 12.45 18.53 11.95
C TRP A 235 13.08 17.18 11.63
N ALA A 236 13.51 16.47 12.68
CA ALA A 236 14.02 15.13 12.56
C ALA A 236 13.30 14.19 13.53
N HIS A 237 13.00 13.00 13.06
CA HIS A 237 12.36 11.95 13.85
C HIS A 237 13.43 10.95 14.26
N VAL A 238 13.56 10.69 15.56
CA VAL A 238 14.53 9.71 16.04
C VAL A 238 13.87 8.35 16.13
N SER A 239 14.44 7.36 15.44
CA SER A 239 14.06 5.96 15.62
C SER A 239 14.51 5.46 17.00
N GLY A 240 13.81 4.46 17.55
CA GLY A 240 14.14 3.85 18.85
C GLY A 240 15.56 3.26 18.96
N LYS A 241 16.27 3.09 17.83
CA LYS A 241 17.73 2.91 17.78
C LYS A 241 18.36 4.16 17.12
N PRO A 242 19.28 4.88 17.79
CA PRO A 242 19.88 6.09 17.26
C PRO A 242 20.90 5.77 16.14
N ASP A 243 20.54 6.04 14.89
CA ASP A 243 21.52 6.10 13.79
C ASP A 243 21.96 7.55 13.60
N LYS A 244 23.19 7.86 14.04
CA LYS A 244 23.77 9.22 13.93
C LYS A 244 23.89 9.71 12.49
N MET A 245 24.11 8.80 11.55
CA MET A 245 24.20 9.12 10.14
C MET A 245 22.82 9.50 9.60
N GLU A 246 21.80 8.70 9.90
CA GLU A 246 20.45 8.97 9.40
C GLU A 246 19.85 10.21 10.05
N LEU A 247 20.08 10.43 11.34
CA LEU A 247 19.61 11.65 12.02
C LEU A 247 20.23 12.91 11.40
N ALA A 248 21.54 12.90 11.14
CA ALA A 248 22.22 14.02 10.46
C ALA A 248 21.68 14.25 9.03
N LYS A 249 21.42 13.17 8.28
CA LYS A 249 20.80 13.24 6.94
C LYS A 249 19.39 13.82 7.01
N GLN A 250 18.58 13.42 7.99
CA GLN A 250 17.23 13.95 8.19
C GLN A 250 17.24 15.44 8.47
N ILE A 251 18.09 15.90 9.38
CA ILE A 251 18.22 17.34 9.70
C ILE A 251 18.61 18.13 8.44
N LEU A 252 19.63 17.69 7.69
CA LEU A 252 20.06 18.35 6.46
C LEU A 252 18.96 18.42 5.40
N ARG A 253 18.26 17.31 5.15
CA ARG A 253 17.15 17.24 4.18
C ARG A 253 15.98 18.11 4.59
N SER A 254 15.67 18.16 5.89
CA SER A 254 14.59 18.98 6.44
C SER A 254 14.91 20.47 6.33
N ALA A 255 16.15 20.85 6.68
CA ALA A 255 16.61 22.22 6.67
C ALA A 255 16.77 22.80 5.25
N ASN A 256 17.18 21.97 4.27
CA ASN A 256 17.30 22.40 2.88
C ASN A 256 16.95 21.25 1.90
N PRO A 257 15.80 21.34 1.21
CA PRO A 257 15.32 20.33 0.28
C PRO A 257 16.28 20.01 -0.88
N ARG A 258 17.23 20.90 -1.21
CA ARG A 258 18.22 20.66 -2.27
C ARG A 258 19.18 19.50 -1.95
N TYR A 259 19.33 19.11 -0.67
CA TYR A 259 20.10 17.93 -0.29
C TYR A 259 19.39 16.60 -0.56
N GLY A 260 18.12 16.62 -0.98
CA GLY A 260 17.32 15.41 -1.24
C GLY A 260 17.82 14.52 -2.40
N GLY A 261 18.75 15.00 -3.24
CA GLY A 261 19.28 14.25 -4.39
C GLY A 261 20.79 13.96 -4.38
N SER A 262 21.55 14.46 -3.39
CA SER A 262 23.02 14.42 -3.40
C SER A 262 23.58 14.46 -1.96
N ILE A 263 23.27 13.44 -1.17
CA ILE A 263 24.17 13.05 -0.09
C ILE A 263 24.92 11.85 -0.64
N ASP A 264 26.22 12.00 -0.87
CA ASP A 264 27.08 10.94 -1.44
C ASP A 264 26.81 9.61 -0.74
N LYS A 265 26.75 8.53 -1.54
CA LYS A 265 26.62 7.17 -1.00
C LYS A 265 27.76 6.85 -0.03
N ASP A 266 28.91 7.52 -0.20
CA ASP A 266 30.12 7.39 0.62
C ASP A 266 30.27 8.48 1.70
N ALA A 267 29.20 9.24 2.02
CA ALA A 267 29.26 10.28 3.03
C ALA A 267 29.56 9.70 4.42
N THR A 268 30.71 10.05 4.98
CA THR A 268 31.07 9.75 6.37
C THR A 268 30.37 10.71 7.33
N PHE A 269 30.22 10.32 8.59
CA PHE A 269 29.58 11.18 9.60
C PHE A 269 30.28 12.54 9.70
N ALA A 270 31.60 12.58 9.63
CA ALA A 270 32.40 13.81 9.62
C ALA A 270 32.00 14.74 8.46
N THR A 271 31.78 14.21 7.25
CA THR A 271 31.33 15.03 6.12
C THR A 271 29.93 15.59 6.30
N LEU A 272 29.01 14.83 6.92
CA LEU A 272 27.68 15.34 7.27
C LEU A 272 27.75 16.41 8.36
N GLN A 273 28.60 16.21 9.36
CA GLN A 273 28.84 17.16 10.45
C GLN A 273 29.38 18.50 9.91
N LEU A 274 30.32 18.46 8.97
CA LEU A 274 30.82 19.66 8.27
C LEU A 274 29.73 20.35 7.46
N LYS A 275 28.86 19.59 6.78
CA LYS A 275 27.72 20.15 6.02
C LYS A 275 26.70 20.82 6.96
N LEU A 276 26.39 20.19 8.10
CA LEU A 276 25.51 20.75 9.14
C LEU A 276 26.09 22.06 9.68
N ASN A 277 27.37 22.06 10.05
CA ASN A 277 28.07 23.26 10.52
C ASN A 277 27.98 24.41 9.53
N ARG A 278 28.30 24.17 8.25
CA ARG A 278 28.22 25.21 7.21
C ARG A 278 26.82 25.75 7.02
N LEU A 279 25.81 24.90 7.13
CA LEU A 279 24.41 25.28 6.93
C LEU A 279 23.86 26.09 8.11
N MET A 280 24.39 25.88 9.30
CA MET A 280 23.93 26.49 10.56
C MET A 280 24.79 27.68 11.01
N SER A 281 26.01 27.80 10.50
CA SER A 281 26.88 28.95 10.76
C SER A 281 26.16 30.26 10.38
N SER A 282 26.22 31.29 11.23
CA SER A 282 25.63 32.63 11.01
C SER A 282 24.11 32.68 10.80
N ARG A 283 23.35 31.68 11.28
CA ARG A 283 21.88 31.64 11.20
C ARG A 283 21.24 31.25 12.51
N ARG A 284 20.10 31.85 12.85
CA ARG A 284 19.26 31.39 13.96
C ARG A 284 18.45 30.21 13.51
N PHE A 285 18.66 29.07 14.16
CA PHE A 285 17.96 27.84 13.80
C PHE A 285 17.09 27.27 14.91
N LEU A 286 16.02 26.59 14.49
CA LEU A 286 15.19 25.73 15.34
C LEU A 286 15.30 24.29 14.84
N ILE A 287 15.71 23.37 15.71
CA ILE A 287 15.70 21.93 15.41
C ILE A 287 14.70 21.24 16.33
N VAL A 288 13.76 20.50 15.76
CA VAL A 288 12.88 19.61 16.51
C VAL A 288 13.39 18.18 16.38
N LEU A 289 13.67 17.55 17.52
CA LEU A 289 14.01 16.14 17.66
C LEU A 289 12.80 15.41 18.25
N ASP A 290 12.07 14.71 17.38
CA ASP A 290 10.81 14.05 17.71
C ASP A 290 11.02 12.58 18.14
N ASP A 291 10.27 12.15 19.15
CA ASP A 291 10.26 10.80 19.76
C ASP A 291 11.64 10.24 20.14
N ILE A 292 12.38 10.94 21.01
CA ILE A 292 13.67 10.46 21.54
C ILE A 292 13.46 9.43 22.66
N TRP A 293 14.17 8.29 22.56
CA TRP A 293 14.19 7.20 23.55
C TRP A 293 15.48 7.23 24.38
N GLY A 294 15.41 6.90 25.67
CA GLY A 294 16.50 7.11 26.64
C GLY A 294 17.05 5.85 27.31
N ASP A 295 16.82 4.67 26.75
CA ASP A 295 17.05 3.39 27.43
C ASP A 295 18.36 2.67 27.04
N ASP A 296 19.20 3.25 26.18
CA ASP A 296 20.49 2.66 25.76
C ASP A 296 21.69 3.57 26.13
N PRO A 297 22.72 3.09 26.85
CA PRO A 297 23.94 3.86 27.13
C PRO A 297 24.65 4.40 25.88
N PHE A 298 24.55 3.71 24.74
CA PHE A 298 25.14 4.13 23.46
C PHE A 298 24.51 5.42 22.89
N THR A 299 23.30 5.75 23.34
CA THR A 299 22.50 6.90 22.87
C THR A 299 23.11 8.25 23.28
N ASN A 300 23.76 8.31 24.45
CA ASN A 300 24.32 9.56 25.00
C ASN A 300 25.44 10.13 24.11
N ASP A 301 26.39 9.28 23.71
CA ASP A 301 27.54 9.71 22.92
C ASP A 301 27.12 10.09 21.49
N ALA A 302 26.18 9.35 20.89
CA ALA A 302 25.67 9.66 19.55
C ALA A 302 24.96 11.02 19.50
N TYR A 303 24.08 11.33 20.45
CA TYR A 303 23.46 12.65 20.50
C TYR A 303 24.47 13.73 20.83
N ASN A 304 25.38 13.51 21.77
CA ASN A 304 26.42 14.48 22.09
C ASN A 304 27.30 14.76 20.87
N GLU A 305 27.65 13.76 20.06
CA GLU A 305 28.40 13.93 18.81
C GLU A 305 27.61 14.70 17.75
N ILE A 306 26.33 14.39 17.54
CA ILE A 306 25.46 15.08 16.55
C ILE A 306 25.15 16.51 16.96
N LEU A 307 24.95 16.74 18.26
CA LEU A 307 24.65 18.03 18.84
C LEU A 307 25.92 18.84 19.11
N SER A 308 27.10 18.23 19.17
CA SER A 308 28.38 18.93 19.37
C SER A 308 28.60 20.12 18.42
N PRO A 309 28.30 20.04 17.11
CA PRO A 309 28.45 21.16 16.19
C PRO A 309 27.36 22.23 16.40
N LEU A 310 26.25 21.83 17.03
CA LEU A 310 25.15 22.69 17.44
C LEU A 310 25.42 23.35 18.80
N ARG A 311 26.54 23.09 19.48
CA ARG A 311 26.87 23.75 20.77
C ARG A 311 27.53 25.12 20.58
N SER A 312 28.15 25.38 19.43
CA SER A 312 28.71 26.68 19.01
C SER A 312 27.67 27.51 18.24
N MET A 313 26.44 27.56 18.74
CA MET A 313 25.29 28.22 18.13
C MET A 313 25.44 29.74 18.04
N GLU A 314 24.88 30.31 16.96
CA GLU A 314 24.48 31.71 16.95
C GLU A 314 23.46 32.00 18.06
N SER A 315 23.61 33.15 18.72
CA SER A 315 22.74 33.57 19.81
C SER A 315 21.28 33.59 19.35
N GLY A 316 20.40 32.93 20.12
CA GLY A 316 18.98 32.82 19.79
C GLY A 316 18.56 31.52 19.11
N SER A 317 19.49 30.63 18.75
CA SER A 317 19.13 29.30 18.23
C SER A 317 18.56 28.39 19.34
N ARG A 318 17.67 27.45 18.98
CA ARG A 318 16.91 26.60 19.92
C ARG A 318 16.77 25.16 19.41
N ILE A 319 16.64 24.23 20.33
CA ILE A 319 16.30 22.83 20.08
C ILE A 319 15.03 22.48 20.86
N ILE A 320 14.07 21.81 20.23
CA ILE A 320 12.93 21.18 20.91
C ILE A 320 13.18 19.68 20.93
N ALA A 321 13.21 19.09 22.12
CA ALA A 321 13.25 17.64 22.29
C ALA A 321 11.86 17.12 22.68
N VAL A 322 11.33 16.15 21.95
CA VAL A 322 10.06 15.48 22.29
C VAL A 322 10.35 14.07 22.74
N THR A 323 9.95 13.72 23.97
CA THR A 323 10.30 12.41 24.57
C THR A 323 9.22 11.88 25.49
N ARG A 324 9.26 10.57 25.74
CA ARG A 324 8.40 9.89 26.72
C ARG A 324 8.99 9.86 28.12
N THR A 325 10.29 10.11 28.25
CA THR A 325 11.04 9.94 29.50
C THR A 325 11.75 11.24 29.91
N PRO A 326 11.64 11.67 31.17
CA PRO A 326 12.36 12.85 31.66
C PRO A 326 13.88 12.68 31.60
N LYS A 327 14.40 11.43 31.64
CA LYS A 327 15.83 11.13 31.56
C LYS A 327 16.50 11.73 30.31
N VAL A 328 15.78 11.80 29.20
CA VAL A 328 16.28 12.39 27.95
C VAL A 328 16.38 13.92 28.06
N ALA A 329 15.45 14.55 28.79
CA ALA A 329 15.54 15.99 29.05
C ALA A 329 16.80 16.32 29.86
N ASP A 330 17.08 15.52 30.89
CA ASP A 330 18.28 15.67 31.72
C ASP A 330 19.56 15.40 30.91
N MET A 331 19.57 14.35 30.09
CA MET A 331 20.68 14.01 29.19
C MET A 331 21.04 15.15 28.22
N LEU A 332 20.03 15.85 27.71
CA LEU A 332 20.20 16.95 26.76
C LEU A 332 20.48 18.29 27.44
N ASP A 333 20.59 18.32 28.78
CA ASP A 333 20.72 19.54 29.57
C ASP A 333 19.58 20.54 29.24
N ALA A 334 18.35 20.01 29.25
CA ALA A 334 17.16 20.78 28.91
C ALA A 334 16.97 21.94 29.89
N SER A 335 16.99 23.15 29.35
CA SER A 335 16.87 24.38 30.12
C SER A 335 15.47 24.58 30.67
N HIS A 336 14.49 23.95 30.01
CA HIS A 336 13.13 23.88 30.50
C HIS A 336 12.47 22.58 30.03
N THR A 337 11.67 21.98 30.91
CA THR A 337 10.96 20.72 30.64
C THR A 337 9.47 20.90 30.87
N TYR A 338 8.69 20.86 29.79
CA TYR A 338 7.23 20.87 29.81
C TYR A 338 6.69 19.45 29.97
N PHE A 339 6.13 19.16 31.14
CA PHE A 339 5.39 17.92 31.36
C PHE A 339 3.95 18.07 30.86
N LEU A 340 3.63 17.36 29.78
CA LEU A 340 2.34 17.44 29.14
C LEU A 340 1.32 16.60 29.93
N ASN A 341 0.31 17.27 30.48
CA ASN A 341 -0.75 16.64 31.26
C ASN A 341 -1.89 16.09 30.37
N ALA A 342 -2.74 15.24 30.94
CA ALA A 342 -3.98 14.81 30.30
C ALA A 342 -4.90 16.00 29.94
N LEU A 343 -5.66 15.88 28.86
CA LEU A 343 -6.69 16.88 28.51
C LEU A 343 -7.84 16.85 29.51
N GLY A 344 -8.51 18.00 29.68
CA GLY A 344 -9.79 18.06 30.36
C GLY A 344 -10.88 17.29 29.61
N THR A 345 -11.93 16.89 30.32
CA THR A 345 -13.05 16.13 29.74
C THR A 345 -13.72 16.87 28.59
N ASP A 346 -13.89 18.19 28.69
CA ASP A 346 -14.52 19.02 27.66
C ASP A 346 -13.67 19.13 26.39
N ASP A 347 -12.35 19.24 26.53
CA ASP A 347 -11.40 19.23 25.40
C ASP A 347 -11.37 17.85 24.73
N CYS A 348 -11.44 16.78 25.53
CA CYS A 348 -11.57 15.42 25.03
C CYS A 348 -12.88 15.23 24.25
N TRP A 349 -14.01 15.71 24.78
CA TRP A 349 -15.28 15.68 24.08
C TRP A 349 -15.23 16.47 22.77
N SER A 350 -14.64 17.66 22.78
CA SER A 350 -14.44 18.48 21.58
C SER A 350 -13.66 17.72 20.50
N LEU A 351 -12.63 16.95 20.90
CA LEU A 351 -11.86 16.11 19.99
C LEU A 351 -12.66 14.91 19.45
N ILE A 352 -13.47 14.24 20.30
CA ILE A 352 -14.38 13.16 19.89
C ILE A 352 -15.39 13.70 18.89
N LYS A 353 -16.02 14.84 19.19
CA LYS A 353 -17.03 15.50 18.36
C LYS A 353 -16.48 15.87 16.99
N GLU A 354 -15.30 16.51 16.95
CA GLU A 354 -14.60 16.83 15.71
C GLU A 354 -14.29 15.55 14.90
N SER A 355 -13.87 14.48 15.55
CA SER A 355 -13.51 13.22 14.87
C SER A 355 -14.74 12.41 14.40
N ALA A 356 -15.87 12.50 15.10
CA ALA A 356 -17.08 11.76 14.79
C ALA A 356 -17.97 12.44 13.75
N PHE A 357 -18.06 13.76 13.77
CA PHE A 357 -18.98 14.55 12.94
C PHE A 357 -18.26 15.52 11.98
N GLY A 358 -16.95 15.76 12.17
CA GLY A 358 -16.22 16.79 11.44
C GLY A 358 -16.50 18.22 11.90
N GLY A 359 -15.70 19.17 11.42
CA GLY A 359 -15.77 20.58 11.81
C GLY A 359 -17.00 21.37 11.35
N ARG A 360 -18.02 20.72 10.78
CA ARG A 360 -19.29 21.34 10.32
C ARG A 360 -20.53 20.65 10.90
N SER A 361 -20.46 20.18 12.14
CA SER A 361 -21.64 19.59 12.80
C SER A 361 -22.79 20.61 12.87
N THR A 362 -23.93 20.28 12.27
CA THR A 362 -25.21 20.96 12.52
C THR A 362 -25.83 20.41 13.81
N HIS A 363 -26.69 21.18 14.48
CA HIS A 363 -27.45 20.70 15.64
C HIS A 363 -28.31 19.46 15.33
N GLU A 364 -28.59 19.17 14.06
CA GLU A 364 -29.31 17.98 13.62
C GLU A 364 -28.47 16.69 13.69
N GLU A 365 -27.14 16.76 13.58
CA GLU A 365 -26.26 15.58 13.59
C GLU A 365 -25.80 15.16 15.00
N CYS A 366 -25.76 16.10 15.96
CA CYS A 366 -25.38 15.86 17.35
C CYS A 366 -26.54 16.26 18.29
N THR A 367 -27.43 15.31 18.57
CA THR A 367 -28.53 15.50 19.52
C THR A 367 -28.00 15.65 20.96
N GLU A 368 -28.79 16.28 21.85
CA GLU A 368 -28.44 16.42 23.27
C GLU A 368 -28.18 15.05 23.95
N GLU A 369 -28.92 14.01 23.55
CA GLU A 369 -28.71 12.65 24.05
C GLU A 369 -27.32 12.10 23.65
N LEU A 370 -26.90 12.31 22.40
CA LEU A 370 -25.57 11.91 21.92
C LEU A 370 -24.46 12.68 22.61
N GLU A 371 -24.69 13.96 22.91
CA GLU A 371 -23.74 14.79 23.65
C GLU A 371 -23.56 14.29 25.09
N GLN A 372 -24.64 13.92 25.78
CA GLN A 372 -24.56 13.34 27.12
C GLN A 372 -23.81 12.00 27.12
N ILE A 373 -24.08 11.13 26.14
CA ILE A 373 -23.37 9.84 26.01
C ILE A 373 -21.90 10.09 25.65
N GLY A 374 -21.63 11.02 24.75
CA GLY A 374 -20.30 11.42 24.31
C GLY A 374 -19.43 11.96 25.45
N MET A 375 -19.99 12.81 26.30
CA MET A 375 -19.34 13.31 27.53
C MET A 375 -19.02 12.17 28.51
N LYS A 376 -19.93 11.21 28.70
CA LYS A 376 -19.66 10.02 29.53
C LYS A 376 -18.50 9.20 28.97
N ILE A 377 -18.42 9.05 27.65
CA ILE A 377 -17.28 8.39 27.00
C ILE A 377 -16.00 9.19 27.22
N ALA A 378 -16.02 10.52 26.99
CA ALA A 378 -14.87 11.41 27.17
C ALA A 378 -14.27 11.33 28.58
N ALA A 379 -15.13 11.27 29.60
CA ALA A 379 -14.72 11.12 31.00
C ALA A 379 -13.96 9.82 31.27
N LYS A 380 -14.23 8.74 30.51
CA LYS A 380 -13.56 7.45 30.63
C LYS A 380 -12.21 7.36 29.91
N LEU A 381 -11.83 8.38 29.11
CA LEU A 381 -10.61 8.33 28.29
C LEU A 381 -9.36 8.87 29.01
N ASN A 382 -9.47 9.25 30.29
CA ASN A 382 -8.39 9.82 31.10
C ASN A 382 -7.62 10.96 30.39
N GLY A 383 -8.33 11.77 29.61
CA GLY A 383 -7.74 12.91 28.91
C GLY A 383 -6.74 12.56 27.80
N LEU A 384 -6.74 11.34 27.26
CA LEU A 384 -5.82 10.90 26.21
C LEU A 384 -6.35 11.30 24.80
N PRO A 385 -5.68 12.22 24.07
CA PRO A 385 -6.12 12.64 22.73
C PRO A 385 -6.19 11.51 21.70
N LEU A 386 -5.23 10.57 21.73
CA LEU A 386 -5.27 9.43 20.80
C LEU A 386 -6.51 8.56 21.02
N ALA A 387 -6.84 8.28 22.28
CA ALA A 387 -8.05 7.56 22.66
C ALA A 387 -9.32 8.30 22.19
N ALA A 388 -9.38 9.61 22.41
CA ALA A 388 -10.51 10.44 21.98
C ALA A 388 -10.68 10.43 20.44
N LYS A 389 -9.60 10.47 19.66
CA LYS A 389 -9.67 10.33 18.19
C LYS A 389 -10.17 8.96 17.74
N LEU A 390 -9.66 7.88 18.35
CA LEU A 390 -10.09 6.52 18.01
C LEU A 390 -11.57 6.30 18.33
N MET A 391 -12.02 6.77 19.49
CA MET A 391 -13.41 6.68 19.88
C MET A 391 -14.29 7.55 18.99
N GLY A 392 -13.90 8.78 18.69
CA GLY A 392 -14.63 9.62 17.74
C GLY A 392 -14.76 8.98 16.36
N GLY A 393 -13.69 8.41 15.82
CA GLY A 393 -13.72 7.68 14.55
C GLY A 393 -14.62 6.43 14.57
N LEU A 394 -14.60 5.65 15.67
CA LEU A 394 -15.49 4.50 15.86
C LEU A 394 -16.97 4.94 15.95
N LEU A 395 -17.24 5.95 16.76
CA LEU A 395 -18.57 6.47 17.01
C LEU A 395 -19.17 7.12 15.75
N GLY A 396 -18.37 7.88 15.01
CA GLY A 396 -18.74 8.49 13.73
C GLY A 396 -19.03 7.47 12.62
N ALA A 397 -18.44 6.26 12.69
CA ALA A 397 -18.75 5.18 11.76
C ALA A 397 -20.10 4.48 12.05
N THR A 398 -20.59 4.53 13.29
CA THR A 398 -21.87 3.90 13.66
C THR A 398 -23.05 4.85 13.62
N LYS A 399 -22.85 6.14 13.95
CA LYS A 399 -23.88 7.20 14.05
C LYS A 399 -25.18 6.76 14.74
N SER A 400 -25.11 5.80 15.66
CA SER A 400 -26.29 5.17 16.27
C SER A 400 -26.25 5.35 17.78
N THR A 401 -27.27 6.01 18.32
CA THR A 401 -27.47 6.24 19.76
C THR A 401 -27.39 4.94 20.57
N LYS A 402 -28.00 3.86 20.06
CA LYS A 402 -27.95 2.52 20.67
C LYS A 402 -26.51 2.02 20.82
N TYR A 403 -25.70 2.12 19.77
CA TYR A 403 -24.30 1.66 19.81
C TYR A 403 -23.43 2.54 20.70
N TRP A 404 -23.65 3.86 20.68
CA TRP A 404 -22.98 4.79 21.57
C TRP A 404 -23.25 4.43 23.04
N ARG A 405 -24.50 4.08 23.38
CA ARG A 405 -24.87 3.63 24.73
C ARG A 405 -24.14 2.35 25.14
N ILE A 406 -24.14 1.32 24.28
CA ILE A 406 -23.41 0.06 24.52
C ILE A 406 -21.92 0.33 24.79
N ILE A 407 -21.29 1.19 23.98
CA ILE A 407 -19.88 1.54 24.15
C ILE A 407 -19.67 2.30 25.47
N SER A 408 -20.57 3.23 25.81
CA SER A 408 -20.49 4.00 27.04
C SER A 408 -20.66 3.16 28.31
N GLU A 409 -21.33 2.01 28.23
CA GLU A 409 -21.54 1.09 29.34
C GLU A 409 -20.35 0.14 29.55
N LYS A 410 -19.45 0.01 28.57
CA LYS A 410 -18.24 -0.81 28.75
C LYS A 410 -17.32 -0.23 29.81
N GLU A 411 -16.76 -1.12 30.62
CA GLU A 411 -15.70 -0.82 31.56
C GLU A 411 -14.35 -1.22 30.98
N PHE A 412 -13.35 -0.36 31.17
CA PHE A 412 -11.98 -0.59 30.72
C PHE A 412 -11.13 -0.87 31.96
N SER A 413 -10.70 -2.12 32.12
CA SER A 413 -9.72 -2.50 33.14
C SER A 413 -8.31 -2.51 32.54
N GLY A 414 -7.29 -2.29 33.38
CA GLY A 414 -5.88 -2.30 32.97
C GLY A 414 -5.47 -1.06 32.15
N ASP A 415 -4.63 -1.25 31.14
CA ASP A 415 -4.21 -0.18 30.24
C ASP A 415 -5.37 0.24 29.32
N ILE A 416 -6.03 1.34 29.70
CA ILE A 416 -7.15 1.93 28.98
C ILE A 416 -6.80 2.18 27.51
N THR A 417 -5.56 2.56 27.19
CA THR A 417 -5.14 2.84 25.82
C THR A 417 -5.18 1.58 24.95
N LEU A 418 -4.63 0.47 25.45
CA LEU A 418 -4.66 -0.82 24.76
C LEU A 418 -6.09 -1.37 24.67
N SER A 419 -6.89 -1.21 25.73
CA SER A 419 -8.29 -1.65 25.75
C SER A 419 -9.16 -0.90 24.72
N LEU A 420 -8.98 0.41 24.58
CA LEU A 420 -9.69 1.23 23.60
C LEU A 420 -9.23 0.98 22.17
N LEU A 421 -7.92 0.79 21.97
CA LEU A 421 -7.37 0.34 20.70
C LEU A 421 -8.05 -0.98 20.28
N ARG A 422 -8.02 -2.00 21.16
CA ARG A 422 -8.68 -3.30 20.98
C ARG A 422 -10.15 -3.17 20.64
N LEU A 423 -10.86 -2.29 21.33
CA LEU A 423 -12.25 -1.99 21.02
C LEU A 423 -12.42 -1.43 19.60
N SER A 424 -11.64 -0.43 19.18
CA SER A 424 -11.74 0.14 17.83
C SER A 424 -11.50 -0.90 16.74
N TYR A 425 -10.51 -1.78 16.95
CA TYR A 425 -10.21 -2.90 16.04
C TYR A 425 -11.31 -3.95 16.03
N SER A 426 -11.87 -4.32 17.18
CA SER A 426 -12.88 -5.39 17.27
C SER A 426 -14.13 -5.07 16.44
N TYR A 427 -14.44 -3.78 16.27
CA TYR A 427 -15.54 -3.27 15.44
C TYR A 427 -15.18 -3.08 13.95
N LEU A 428 -13.98 -3.44 13.50
CA LEU A 428 -13.66 -3.49 12.07
C LEU A 428 -14.25 -4.77 11.43
N PRO A 429 -14.74 -4.70 10.18
CA PRO A 429 -15.04 -5.87 9.36
C PRO A 429 -13.82 -6.81 9.23
N GLY A 430 -14.03 -8.12 9.07
CA GLY A 430 -12.95 -9.12 9.06
C GLY A 430 -11.87 -8.87 8.01
N ARG A 431 -12.26 -8.51 6.79
CA ARG A 431 -11.31 -8.08 5.73
C ARG A 431 -10.48 -6.86 6.10
N LEU A 432 -11.09 -5.88 6.78
CA LEU A 432 -10.40 -4.68 7.23
C LEU A 432 -9.44 -4.96 8.39
N LYS A 433 -9.81 -5.90 9.28
CA LYS A 433 -8.89 -6.42 10.31
C LYS A 433 -7.66 -7.04 9.68
N GLN A 434 -7.82 -7.87 8.63
CA GLN A 434 -6.71 -8.44 7.88
C GLN A 434 -5.84 -7.35 7.23
N CYS A 435 -6.45 -6.36 6.57
CA CYS A 435 -5.73 -5.24 5.95
C CYS A 435 -4.94 -4.41 6.98
N PHE A 436 -5.53 -4.14 8.14
CA PHE A 436 -4.89 -3.42 9.24
C PHE A 436 -3.74 -4.22 9.86
N ALA A 437 -3.96 -5.50 10.19
CA ALA A 437 -2.93 -6.38 10.74
C ALA A 437 -1.72 -6.48 9.81
N PHE A 438 -1.94 -6.57 8.49
CA PHE A 438 -0.85 -6.57 7.50
C PHE A 438 0.00 -5.28 7.54
N CYS A 439 -0.54 -4.15 7.98
CA CYS A 439 0.23 -2.91 8.07
C CYS A 439 1.36 -2.97 9.11
N SER A 440 1.39 -3.99 9.98
CA SER A 440 2.50 -4.21 10.92
C SER A 440 3.84 -4.47 10.24
N ILE A 441 3.86 -4.85 8.96
CA ILE A 441 5.09 -5.06 8.20
C ILE A 441 5.86 -3.76 7.94
N PHE A 442 5.21 -2.59 8.00
CA PHE A 442 5.92 -1.33 7.86
C PHE A 442 6.65 -1.01 9.17
N PRO A 443 7.89 -0.50 9.15
CA PRO A 443 8.58 -0.06 10.35
C PRO A 443 7.78 1.01 11.10
N LYS A 444 8.03 1.17 12.40
CA LYS A 444 7.45 2.26 13.17
C LYS A 444 7.76 3.60 12.50
N ASN A 445 6.78 4.50 12.49
CA ASN A 445 6.85 5.82 11.86
C ASN A 445 7.11 5.83 10.34
N TRP A 446 7.05 4.67 9.67
CA TRP A 446 7.19 4.61 8.21
C TRP A 446 6.09 5.42 7.52
N LYS A 447 6.50 6.23 6.54
CA LYS A 447 5.59 6.98 5.68
C LYS A 447 5.28 6.15 4.45
N PHE A 448 4.01 5.85 4.23
CA PHE A 448 3.56 5.08 3.09
C PHE A 448 2.52 5.85 2.26
N ASP A 449 2.47 5.52 0.97
CA ASP A 449 1.47 6.00 0.05
C ASP A 449 0.25 5.08 0.03
N GLN A 450 -0.95 5.64 -0.06
CA GLN A 450 -2.21 4.90 -0.16
C GLN A 450 -2.18 3.90 -1.32
N THR A 451 -1.73 4.34 -2.50
CA THR A 451 -1.70 3.50 -3.72
C THR A 451 -0.83 2.27 -3.55
N THR A 452 0.31 2.40 -2.87
CA THR A 452 1.25 1.31 -2.62
C THR A 452 0.65 0.30 -1.66
N LEU A 453 0.07 0.76 -0.55
CA LEU A 453 -0.59 -0.10 0.42
C LEU A 453 -1.77 -0.87 -0.20
N VAL A 454 -2.62 -0.18 -0.98
CA VAL A 454 -3.75 -0.81 -1.69
C VAL A 454 -3.26 -1.89 -2.66
N ARG A 455 -2.20 -1.63 -3.42
CA ARG A 455 -1.62 -2.63 -4.35
C ARG A 455 -1.06 -3.85 -3.62
N LEU A 456 -0.47 -3.67 -2.44
CA LEU A 456 -0.01 -4.78 -1.59
C LEU A 456 -1.18 -5.61 -1.06
N TRP A 457 -2.28 -4.97 -0.64
CA TRP A 457 -3.51 -5.68 -0.24
C TRP A 457 -4.13 -6.44 -1.42
N MET A 458 -4.15 -5.86 -2.62
CA MET A 458 -4.60 -6.53 -3.84
C MET A 458 -3.74 -7.76 -4.17
N ALA A 459 -2.41 -7.60 -4.13
CA ALA A 459 -1.47 -8.67 -4.42
C ALA A 459 -1.63 -9.86 -3.45
N ASN A 460 -1.89 -9.59 -2.18
CA ASN A 460 -2.13 -10.65 -1.20
C ASN A 460 -3.55 -11.24 -1.28
N GLY A 461 -4.46 -10.63 -2.03
CA GLY A 461 -5.83 -11.11 -2.23
C GLY A 461 -6.79 -10.71 -1.11
N PHE A 462 -6.46 -9.68 -0.34
CA PHE A 462 -7.32 -9.15 0.73
C PHE A 462 -8.52 -8.37 0.16
N ILE A 463 -8.35 -7.84 -1.06
CA ILE A 463 -9.38 -7.11 -1.79
C ILE A 463 -9.88 -8.00 -2.94
N GLN A 464 -11.15 -8.39 -2.89
CA GLN A 464 -11.83 -9.11 -3.95
C GLN A 464 -13.19 -8.45 -4.23
N PRO A 465 -13.46 -7.98 -5.46
CA PRO A 465 -14.74 -7.38 -5.79
C PRO A 465 -15.83 -8.45 -5.74
N GLN A 466 -16.96 -8.14 -5.09
CA GLN A 466 -18.11 -9.02 -5.13
C GLN A 466 -18.75 -9.00 -6.53
N SER A 467 -19.11 -10.18 -7.01
CA SER A 467 -19.80 -10.36 -8.29
C SER A 467 -21.03 -9.45 -8.37
N GLY A 468 -21.13 -8.66 -9.45
CA GLY A 468 -22.30 -7.80 -9.71
C GLY A 468 -22.20 -6.35 -9.23
N THR A 469 -21.19 -5.99 -8.42
CA THR A 469 -21.03 -4.60 -7.94
C THR A 469 -20.46 -3.64 -8.98
N GLY A 470 -19.79 -4.15 -10.02
CA GLY A 470 -19.09 -3.34 -11.03
C GLY A 470 -17.87 -2.57 -10.52
N LYS A 471 -17.60 -2.59 -9.21
CA LYS A 471 -16.53 -1.83 -8.56
C LYS A 471 -15.16 -2.47 -8.82
N ARG A 472 -14.13 -1.66 -9.11
CA ARG A 472 -12.78 -2.18 -9.34
C ARG A 472 -12.10 -2.52 -8.01
N MET A 473 -11.07 -3.36 -8.07
CA MET A 473 -10.25 -3.69 -6.89
C MET A 473 -9.57 -2.46 -6.29
N GLU A 474 -9.12 -1.54 -7.14
CA GLU A 474 -8.47 -0.30 -6.72
C GLU A 474 -9.43 0.61 -5.95
N ASP A 475 -10.68 0.71 -6.43
CA ASP A 475 -11.71 1.53 -5.80
C ASP A 475 -12.10 0.92 -4.45
N LEU A 476 -12.38 -0.40 -4.40
CA LEU A 476 -12.68 -1.11 -3.16
C LEU A 476 -11.54 -1.04 -2.14
N GLY A 477 -10.29 -1.16 -2.60
CA GLY A 477 -9.11 -0.99 -1.75
C GLY A 477 -8.97 0.43 -1.21
N THR A 478 -9.30 1.43 -2.03
CA THR A 478 -9.35 2.84 -1.62
C THR A 478 -10.42 3.07 -0.56
N ASP A 479 -11.59 2.46 -0.70
CA ASP A 479 -12.64 2.51 0.33
C ASP A 479 -12.17 1.90 1.64
N TYR A 480 -11.51 0.73 1.58
CA TYR A 480 -10.96 0.08 2.77
C TYR A 480 -9.94 0.96 3.48
N PHE A 481 -9.04 1.58 2.71
CA PHE A 481 -8.10 2.55 3.24
C PHE A 481 -8.82 3.73 3.91
N ASN A 482 -9.85 4.26 3.26
CA ASN A 482 -10.61 5.41 3.76
C ASN A 482 -11.36 5.08 5.06
N VAL A 483 -11.86 3.85 5.25
CA VAL A 483 -12.41 3.41 6.55
C VAL A 483 -11.35 3.44 7.65
N LEU A 484 -10.14 2.93 7.39
CA LEU A 484 -9.06 2.94 8.38
C LEU A 484 -8.61 4.37 8.69
N LEU A 485 -8.55 5.23 7.67
CA LEU A 485 -8.25 6.65 7.83
C LEU A 485 -9.33 7.37 8.66
N SER A 486 -10.62 7.16 8.34
CA SER A 486 -11.74 7.79 9.06
C SER A 486 -11.83 7.32 10.52
N ARG A 487 -11.39 6.09 10.80
CA ARG A 487 -11.27 5.54 12.16
C ARG A 487 -9.98 5.94 12.89
N SER A 488 -9.21 6.87 12.34
CA SER A 488 -7.95 7.38 12.91
C SER A 488 -6.85 6.31 13.10
N PHE A 489 -6.94 5.18 12.39
CA PHE A 489 -5.84 4.20 12.36
C PHE A 489 -4.62 4.73 11.59
N PHE A 490 -4.86 5.61 10.61
CA PHE A 490 -3.83 6.30 9.85
C PHE A 490 -3.88 7.80 10.09
N HIS A 491 -2.72 8.44 9.98
CA HIS A 491 -2.55 9.88 10.07
C HIS A 491 -2.02 10.42 8.74
N ALA A 492 -2.75 11.35 8.12
CA ALA A 492 -2.37 12.00 6.88
C ALA A 492 -1.35 13.12 7.12
N LEU A 493 -0.31 13.17 6.30
CA LEU A 493 0.76 14.16 6.30
C LEU A 493 0.86 14.81 4.92
N ARG A 494 0.52 16.10 4.83
CA ARG A 494 0.64 16.85 3.57
C ARG A 494 2.06 17.41 3.42
N GLN A 495 2.75 17.01 2.34
CA GLN A 495 4.08 17.51 1.99
C GLN A 495 4.06 18.05 0.56
N GLY A 496 3.90 19.36 0.42
CA GLY A 496 3.71 20.01 -0.88
C GLY A 496 2.42 19.55 -1.55
N ARG A 497 2.52 18.98 -2.76
CA ARG A 497 1.38 18.41 -3.51
C ARG A 497 1.12 16.93 -3.20
N ARG A 498 2.00 16.25 -2.45
CA ARG A 498 1.86 14.84 -2.10
C ARG A 498 1.34 14.69 -0.67
N THR A 499 0.50 13.69 -0.45
CA THR A 499 0.01 13.31 0.88
C THR A 499 0.55 11.92 1.19
N HIS A 500 1.27 11.81 2.30
CA HIS A 500 1.75 10.54 2.83
C HIS A 500 0.96 10.17 4.07
N TYR A 501 1.00 8.91 4.46
CA TYR A 501 0.30 8.43 5.65
C TYR A 501 1.28 7.74 6.59
N LYS A 502 1.01 7.82 7.88
CA LYS A 502 1.75 7.09 8.92
C LYS A 502 0.80 6.47 9.94
N MET A 503 1.25 5.41 10.59
CA MET A 503 0.58 4.82 11.74
C MET A 503 1.23 5.35 13.02
N HIS A 504 0.44 5.69 14.04
CA HIS A 504 0.98 6.06 15.35
C HIS A 504 1.57 4.82 16.03
N ASP A 505 2.66 4.93 16.79
CA ASP A 505 3.37 3.78 17.36
C ASP A 505 2.48 2.83 18.17
N LEU A 506 1.60 3.35 19.02
CA LEU A 506 0.66 2.50 19.78
C LEU A 506 -0.35 1.75 18.88
N ILE A 507 -0.72 2.34 17.74
CA ILE A 507 -1.55 1.67 16.72
C ILE A 507 -0.72 0.63 15.97
N HIS A 508 0.58 0.91 15.74
CA HIS A 508 1.51 -0.05 15.16
C HIS A 508 1.73 -1.26 16.08
N ASP A 509 1.96 -1.04 17.36
CA ASP A 509 2.07 -2.09 18.37
C ASP A 509 0.79 -2.95 18.42
N MET A 510 -0.36 -2.32 18.23
CA MET A 510 -1.63 -3.02 18.07
C MET A 510 -1.68 -3.86 16.80
N ALA A 511 -1.27 -3.32 15.65
CA ALA A 511 -1.20 -4.06 14.39
C ALA A 511 -0.28 -5.27 14.53
N VAL A 512 0.89 -5.10 15.17
CA VAL A 512 1.83 -6.19 15.51
C VAL A 512 1.15 -7.24 16.36
N SER A 513 0.45 -6.84 17.44
CA SER A 513 -0.32 -7.76 18.29
C SER A 513 -1.45 -8.48 17.55
N ALA A 514 -2.06 -7.86 16.55
CA ALA A 514 -3.10 -8.46 15.72
C ALA A 514 -2.54 -9.41 14.64
N SER A 515 -1.25 -9.28 14.32
CA SER A 515 -0.58 -9.98 13.22
C SER A 515 0.47 -11.01 13.65
N THR A 516 0.60 -11.30 14.94
CA THR A 516 1.76 -12.03 15.51
C THR A 516 2.11 -13.34 14.81
N GLU A 517 1.11 -14.04 14.27
CA GLU A 517 1.30 -15.32 13.57
C GLU A 517 1.47 -15.17 12.05
N ASP A 518 1.00 -14.07 11.46
CA ASP A 518 0.96 -13.87 10.01
C ASP A 518 2.12 -13.00 9.50
N CYS A 519 2.56 -12.03 10.31
CA CYS A 519 3.53 -11.00 9.92
C CYS A 519 4.75 -10.99 10.85
N CYS A 520 5.93 -10.76 10.29
CA CYS A 520 7.17 -10.64 11.06
C CYS A 520 8.05 -9.52 10.49
N GLN A 521 8.67 -8.75 11.37
CA GLN A 521 9.71 -7.78 11.02
C GLN A 521 11.07 -8.34 11.44
N ILE A 522 12.02 -8.37 10.52
CA ILE A 522 13.41 -8.73 10.78
C ILE A 522 14.21 -7.45 10.91
N GLU A 523 14.84 -7.29 12.06
CA GLU A 523 15.75 -6.17 12.37
C GLU A 523 17.23 -6.63 12.37
N PRO A 524 18.19 -5.69 12.28
CA PRO A 524 19.61 -6.03 12.36
C PRO A 524 19.94 -6.79 13.65
N GLY A 525 20.75 -7.84 13.55
CA GLY A 525 21.15 -8.67 14.69
C GLY A 525 20.13 -9.73 15.14
N MET A 526 18.98 -9.85 14.46
CA MET A 526 17.99 -10.88 14.78
C MET A 526 18.43 -12.25 14.26
N THR A 527 18.69 -13.20 15.17
CA THR A 527 19.08 -14.60 14.85
C THR A 527 17.95 -15.62 15.06
N ARG A 528 16.74 -15.16 15.42
CA ARG A 528 15.62 -16.05 15.73
C ARG A 528 15.05 -16.69 14.46
N ARG A 529 14.77 -17.99 14.54
CA ARG A 529 14.04 -18.72 13.48
C ARG A 529 12.61 -18.18 13.35
N ILE A 530 12.24 -17.81 12.13
CA ILE A 530 10.89 -17.31 11.81
C ILE A 530 9.92 -18.50 11.84
N PRO A 531 8.76 -18.38 12.53
CA PRO A 531 7.74 -19.43 12.55
C PRO A 531 7.25 -19.80 11.14
N SER A 532 6.91 -21.07 10.93
CA SER A 532 6.36 -21.53 9.65
C SER A 532 4.95 -21.00 9.34
N THR A 533 4.27 -20.42 10.34
CA THR A 533 2.96 -19.75 10.23
C THR A 533 3.07 -18.40 9.52
N VAL A 534 4.22 -17.73 9.63
CA VAL A 534 4.44 -16.40 9.02
C VAL A 534 4.27 -16.46 7.51
N ARG A 535 3.56 -15.47 6.96
CA ARG A 535 3.31 -15.29 5.52
C ARG A 535 3.88 -13.98 4.98
N HIS A 536 4.03 -12.97 5.82
CA HIS A 536 4.48 -11.65 5.40
C HIS A 536 5.69 -11.25 6.22
N VAL A 537 6.79 -10.95 5.54
CA VAL A 537 8.02 -10.53 6.17
C VAL A 537 8.42 -9.17 5.64
N SER A 538 8.88 -8.32 6.55
CA SER A 538 9.68 -7.15 6.21
C SER A 538 11.08 -7.31 6.77
N VAL A 539 12.07 -6.80 6.06
CA VAL A 539 13.47 -6.80 6.51
C VAL A 539 13.96 -5.37 6.53
N THR A 540 14.38 -4.90 7.71
CA THR A 540 15.07 -3.62 7.87
C THR A 540 16.52 -3.94 8.21
N THR A 541 17.47 -3.58 7.35
CA THR A 541 18.88 -3.85 7.63
C THR A 541 19.82 -2.72 7.19
N GLY A 542 20.89 -2.54 7.96
CA GLY A 542 22.00 -1.64 7.67
C GLY A 542 23.24 -2.34 7.08
N SER A 543 23.27 -3.68 6.98
CA SER A 543 24.42 -4.42 6.46
C SER A 543 24.05 -5.59 5.54
N LEU A 544 24.94 -5.87 4.59
CA LEU A 544 24.83 -6.93 3.57
C LEU A 544 24.95 -8.36 4.14
N GLN A 545 25.56 -8.55 5.31
CA GLN A 545 25.72 -9.88 5.91
C GLN A 545 24.42 -10.33 6.60
N ASP A 546 23.73 -9.39 7.24
CA ASP A 546 22.43 -9.62 7.89
C ASP A 546 21.36 -10.04 6.87
N VAL A 547 21.49 -9.55 5.63
CA VAL A 547 20.63 -9.87 4.48
C VAL A 547 20.64 -11.36 4.15
N ASN A 548 21.81 -11.90 3.84
CA ASN A 548 21.92 -13.28 3.36
C ASN A 548 21.60 -14.26 4.49
N ALA A 549 21.94 -13.90 5.73
CA ALA A 549 21.51 -14.63 6.91
C ALA A 549 19.97 -14.61 7.05
N ALA A 550 19.34 -13.44 6.90
CA ALA A 550 17.88 -13.28 6.98
C ALA A 550 17.14 -14.07 5.89
N ILE A 551 17.63 -14.08 4.65
CA ILE A 551 17.02 -14.83 3.54
C ILE A 551 17.06 -16.34 3.80
N ASN A 552 18.19 -16.85 4.30
CA ASN A 552 18.35 -18.29 4.54
C ASN A 552 17.44 -18.84 5.65
N ILE A 553 16.96 -17.98 6.56
CA ILE A 553 16.00 -18.35 7.61
C ILE A 553 14.54 -18.14 7.19
N LEU A 554 14.26 -17.61 6.00
CA LEU A 554 12.89 -17.36 5.55
C LEU A 554 12.11 -18.66 5.31
N PRO A 555 10.84 -18.74 5.77
CA PRO A 555 9.99 -19.89 5.50
C PRO A 555 9.61 -19.97 4.02
N LYS A 556 9.40 -21.20 3.51
CA LYS A 556 9.04 -21.44 2.09
C LYS A 556 7.63 -20.96 1.72
N ASN A 557 6.77 -20.77 2.72
CA ASN A 557 5.35 -20.43 2.53
C ASN A 557 5.09 -18.92 2.51
N LEU A 558 6.13 -18.09 2.41
CA LEU A 558 5.98 -16.64 2.35
C LEU A 558 5.19 -16.19 1.12
N ARG A 559 4.36 -15.17 1.35
CA ARG A 559 3.55 -14.48 0.35
C ARG A 559 4.01 -13.04 0.15
N THR A 560 4.64 -12.42 1.13
CA THR A 560 5.20 -11.07 1.00
C THR A 560 6.59 -10.98 1.58
N VAL A 561 7.48 -10.35 0.84
CA VAL A 561 8.80 -9.89 1.31
C VAL A 561 8.92 -8.42 0.92
N ILE A 562 9.11 -7.56 1.91
CA ILE A 562 9.43 -6.14 1.73
C ILE A 562 10.79 -5.87 2.33
N VAL A 563 11.62 -5.15 1.61
CA VAL A 563 12.97 -4.82 2.04
C VAL A 563 13.12 -3.31 2.19
N PHE A 564 13.52 -2.90 3.38
CA PHE A 564 13.85 -1.53 3.74
C PHE A 564 15.36 -1.41 3.98
N GLY A 565 16.01 -0.49 3.26
CA GLY A 565 17.45 -0.20 3.40
C GLY A 565 18.25 -0.39 2.11
N ASN A 566 19.50 0.09 2.11
CA ASN A 566 20.37 0.13 0.93
C ASN A 566 21.07 -1.22 0.70
N TRP A 567 20.46 -2.12 -0.07
CA TRP A 567 21.05 -3.43 -0.37
C TRP A 567 21.75 -3.43 -1.71
N THR A 568 23.03 -3.75 -1.80
CA THR A 568 23.75 -3.68 -3.09
C THR A 568 23.76 -4.99 -3.89
N HIS A 569 23.41 -6.13 -3.29
CA HIS A 569 23.32 -7.43 -3.96
C HIS A 569 22.20 -8.27 -3.34
N PHE A 570 21.00 -8.29 -3.95
CA PHE A 570 19.82 -8.84 -3.28
C PHE A 570 19.42 -10.26 -3.70
N LEU A 571 19.78 -10.81 -4.85
CA LEU A 571 19.09 -12.00 -5.35
C LEU A 571 20.04 -13.02 -5.98
N GLU A 572 20.46 -14.00 -5.20
CA GLU A 572 20.97 -15.25 -5.75
C GLU A 572 19.79 -16.12 -6.22
N ASP A 573 19.97 -16.82 -7.35
CA ASP A 573 18.94 -17.68 -7.94
C ASP A 573 18.38 -18.70 -6.94
N ASP A 574 19.26 -19.34 -6.15
CA ASP A 574 18.91 -20.37 -5.17
C ASP A 574 17.96 -19.89 -4.07
N SER A 575 18.02 -18.61 -3.73
CA SER A 575 17.15 -18.01 -2.72
C SER A 575 15.73 -17.79 -3.25
N LEU A 576 15.59 -17.32 -4.48
CA LEU A 576 14.29 -17.07 -5.11
C LEU A 576 13.53 -18.37 -5.39
N VAL A 577 14.24 -19.42 -5.84
CA VAL A 577 13.62 -20.71 -6.19
C VAL A 577 12.89 -21.35 -4.99
N LYS A 578 13.26 -21.00 -3.76
CA LYS A 578 12.64 -21.51 -2.52
C LYS A 578 11.29 -20.85 -2.20
N LEU A 579 11.04 -19.63 -2.66
CA LEU A 579 9.88 -18.81 -2.27
C LEU A 579 8.69 -18.93 -3.24
N LYS A 580 8.30 -20.16 -3.60
CA LYS A 580 7.32 -20.42 -4.67
C LYS A 580 5.94 -19.79 -4.45
N ASN A 581 5.54 -19.57 -3.20
CA ASN A 581 4.22 -19.00 -2.85
C ASN A 581 4.22 -17.46 -2.79
N LEU A 582 5.33 -16.80 -3.15
CA LEU A 582 5.47 -15.35 -3.04
C LEU A 582 4.50 -14.63 -3.99
N ARG A 583 3.73 -13.69 -3.44
CA ARG A 583 2.75 -12.85 -4.15
C ARG A 583 3.19 -11.40 -4.27
N ALA A 584 3.96 -10.89 -3.31
CA ALA A 584 4.48 -9.54 -3.34
C ALA A 584 5.97 -9.52 -2.98
N LEU A 585 6.77 -8.91 -3.84
CA LEU A 585 8.19 -8.64 -3.59
C LEU A 585 8.43 -7.14 -3.77
N ASP A 586 8.80 -6.46 -2.69
CA ASP A 586 9.17 -5.05 -2.72
C ASP A 586 10.63 -4.86 -2.32
N VAL A 587 11.43 -4.45 -3.31
CA VAL A 587 12.88 -4.32 -3.21
C VAL A 587 13.31 -2.97 -3.80
N CYS A 588 12.42 -1.98 -3.76
CA CYS A 588 12.67 -0.66 -4.35
C CYS A 588 13.83 0.09 -3.69
N HIS A 589 14.18 -0.25 -2.46
CA HIS A 589 15.31 0.36 -1.75
C HIS A 589 16.64 -0.39 -1.96
N CYS A 590 16.63 -1.49 -2.74
CA CYS A 590 17.82 -2.30 -2.99
C CYS A 590 18.58 -1.82 -4.24
N ASP A 591 19.80 -1.33 -4.07
CA ASP A 591 20.75 -0.94 -5.12
C ASP A 591 21.32 -2.13 -5.94
N PHE A 592 20.51 -2.82 -6.75
CA PHE A 592 21.00 -3.80 -7.73
C PHE A 592 20.73 -3.37 -9.18
N THR A 593 21.57 -3.82 -10.12
CA THR A 593 21.51 -3.42 -11.54
C THR A 593 20.81 -4.41 -12.45
N GLU A 594 20.70 -5.67 -12.04
CA GLU A 594 20.10 -6.74 -12.85
C GLU A 594 19.18 -7.62 -12.00
N LEU A 595 18.01 -7.96 -12.53
CA LEU A 595 17.08 -8.90 -11.89
C LEU A 595 17.38 -10.32 -12.38
N PRO A 596 17.59 -11.31 -11.50
CA PRO A 596 17.97 -12.66 -11.91
C PRO A 596 16.87 -13.41 -12.69
N PRO A 597 17.23 -14.30 -13.63
CA PRO A 597 16.26 -15.09 -14.39
C PRO A 597 15.36 -16.00 -13.53
N ALA A 598 15.83 -16.42 -12.35
CA ALA A 598 15.07 -17.22 -11.39
C ALA A 598 13.83 -16.50 -10.84
N ILE A 599 13.65 -15.20 -11.07
CA ILE A 599 12.40 -14.50 -10.75
C ILE A 599 11.18 -15.23 -11.35
N SER A 600 11.36 -15.87 -12.52
CA SER A 600 10.31 -16.64 -13.18
C SER A 600 9.81 -17.88 -12.42
N CYS A 601 10.54 -18.33 -11.39
CA CYS A 601 10.11 -19.39 -10.48
C CYS A 601 9.04 -18.91 -9.49
N LEU A 602 8.87 -17.59 -9.30
CA LEU A 602 7.84 -16.99 -8.45
C LEU A 602 6.52 -16.84 -9.21
N PHE A 603 5.97 -17.94 -9.73
CA PHE A 603 4.80 -17.89 -10.62
C PHE A 603 3.50 -17.38 -9.95
N HIS A 604 3.49 -17.30 -8.61
CA HIS A 604 2.43 -16.66 -7.84
C HIS A 604 2.56 -15.14 -7.69
N LEU A 605 3.66 -14.54 -8.17
CA LEU A 605 3.95 -13.12 -7.98
C LEU A 605 2.90 -12.24 -8.67
N ARG A 606 2.34 -11.30 -7.90
CA ARG A 606 1.32 -10.33 -8.30
C ARG A 606 1.80 -8.87 -8.16
N TYR A 607 2.78 -8.62 -7.30
CA TYR A 607 3.39 -7.32 -7.09
C TYR A 607 4.91 -7.43 -7.11
N LEU A 608 5.56 -6.62 -7.94
CA LEU A 608 7.00 -6.48 -8.01
C LEU A 608 7.36 -4.98 -8.03
N SER A 609 8.10 -4.54 -7.03
CA SER A 609 8.62 -3.17 -6.94
C SER A 609 10.15 -3.20 -6.96
N LEU A 610 10.74 -2.45 -7.89
CA LEU A 610 12.17 -2.47 -8.20
C LEU A 610 12.83 -1.11 -7.97
N SER A 611 14.13 -1.15 -7.65
CA SER A 611 14.92 0.05 -7.37
C SER A 611 15.20 0.88 -8.63
N ARG A 612 15.48 2.17 -8.44
CA ARG A 612 15.94 3.08 -9.51
C ARG A 612 17.24 2.66 -10.17
N THR A 613 18.04 1.80 -9.53
CA THR A 613 19.34 1.33 -10.04
C THR A 613 19.25 0.22 -11.07
N ILE A 614 18.07 -0.40 -11.22
CA ILE A 614 17.86 -1.49 -12.17
C ILE A 614 18.09 -1.00 -13.61
N ARG A 615 18.94 -1.71 -14.34
CA ARG A 615 19.28 -1.42 -15.74
C ARG A 615 18.66 -2.42 -16.70
N SER A 616 18.61 -3.71 -16.29
CA SER A 616 18.08 -4.79 -17.13
C SER A 616 17.09 -5.67 -16.37
N LEU A 617 16.09 -6.16 -17.11
CA LEU A 617 15.14 -7.19 -16.67
C LEU A 617 15.32 -8.44 -17.54
N PRO A 618 15.20 -9.65 -16.99
CA PRO A 618 15.35 -10.88 -17.74
C PRO A 618 14.09 -11.11 -18.59
N GLU A 619 14.23 -11.68 -19.79
CA GLU A 619 13.06 -12.05 -20.63
C GLU A 619 12.16 -13.09 -19.94
N SER A 620 12.69 -13.83 -18.96
CA SER A 620 11.93 -14.78 -18.14
C SER A 620 10.84 -14.11 -17.30
N ILE A 621 10.89 -12.79 -17.07
CA ILE A 621 9.82 -12.03 -16.38
C ILE A 621 8.46 -12.21 -17.06
N SER A 622 8.45 -12.48 -18.37
CA SER A 622 7.25 -12.75 -19.16
C SER A 622 6.49 -14.02 -18.75
N LYS A 623 7.09 -14.86 -17.91
CA LYS A 623 6.44 -16.04 -17.31
C LYS A 623 5.58 -15.67 -16.10
N LEU A 624 5.67 -14.47 -15.54
CA LEU A 624 4.91 -14.06 -14.35
C LEU A 624 3.46 -13.70 -14.69
N LEU A 625 2.68 -14.65 -15.21
CA LEU A 625 1.34 -14.40 -15.78
C LEU A 625 0.30 -13.86 -14.78
N HIS A 626 0.56 -13.98 -13.47
CA HIS A 626 -0.25 -13.38 -12.41
C HIS A 626 0.15 -11.95 -12.04
N LEU A 627 1.25 -11.42 -12.57
CA LEU A 627 1.75 -10.11 -12.18
C LEU A 627 0.69 -9.05 -12.48
N GLN A 628 0.28 -8.31 -11.44
CA GLN A 628 -0.73 -7.25 -11.51
C GLN A 628 -0.07 -5.88 -11.44
N THR A 629 1.01 -5.74 -10.67
CA THR A 629 1.76 -4.50 -10.50
C THR A 629 3.24 -4.75 -10.74
N LEU A 630 3.82 -3.98 -11.67
CA LEU A 630 5.25 -3.82 -11.84
C LEU A 630 5.57 -2.34 -11.70
N CYS A 631 6.26 -1.94 -10.65
CA CYS A 631 6.63 -0.54 -10.42
C CYS A 631 8.12 -0.37 -10.16
N PHE A 632 8.58 0.84 -10.41
CA PHE A 632 9.97 1.25 -10.20
C PHE A 632 9.98 2.50 -9.32
N GLU A 633 11.07 2.69 -8.58
CA GLU A 633 11.33 3.96 -7.91
C GLU A 633 11.45 5.11 -8.94
N ASP A 634 11.05 6.33 -8.54
CA ASP A 634 11.09 7.53 -9.37
C ASP A 634 12.50 7.70 -10.01
N LYS A 635 12.52 8.05 -11.31
CA LYS A 635 13.75 8.23 -12.12
C LYS A 635 14.57 6.96 -12.38
N CYS A 636 13.92 5.79 -12.42
CA CYS A 636 14.52 4.56 -12.92
C CYS A 636 15.18 4.75 -14.30
N SER A 637 16.40 4.21 -14.45
CA SER A 637 17.23 4.29 -15.66
C SER A 637 17.33 2.94 -16.37
N LEU A 638 16.19 2.26 -16.55
CA LEU A 638 16.13 1.00 -17.28
C LEU A 638 16.58 1.21 -18.73
N ASP A 639 17.33 0.27 -19.31
CA ASP A 639 17.79 0.37 -20.70
C ASP A 639 16.63 0.13 -21.68
N LYS A 640 15.90 -0.98 -21.46
CA LYS A 640 14.72 -1.36 -22.23
C LYS A 640 13.81 -2.27 -21.41
N LEU A 641 12.52 -2.23 -21.71
CA LEU A 641 11.59 -3.25 -21.23
C LEU A 641 11.70 -4.52 -22.09
N PRO A 642 11.70 -5.73 -21.50
CA PRO A 642 11.65 -6.98 -22.23
C PRO A 642 10.41 -7.05 -23.14
N ALA A 643 10.58 -7.56 -24.37
CA ALA A 643 9.47 -7.64 -25.33
C ALA A 643 8.35 -8.56 -24.82
N GLY A 644 8.71 -9.56 -24.00
CA GLY A 644 7.78 -10.49 -23.38
C GLY A 644 6.83 -9.87 -22.32
N ILE A 645 6.99 -8.60 -21.91
CA ILE A 645 6.06 -7.94 -20.97
C ILE A 645 4.62 -7.97 -21.48
N SER A 646 4.40 -7.92 -22.79
CA SER A 646 3.06 -8.03 -23.41
C SER A 646 2.34 -9.36 -23.12
N ARG A 647 3.04 -10.38 -22.61
CA ARG A 647 2.44 -11.67 -22.20
C ARG A 647 1.79 -11.62 -20.82
N LEU A 648 2.02 -10.57 -20.04
CA LEU A 648 1.52 -10.44 -18.68
C LEU A 648 0.04 -10.01 -18.67
N VAL A 649 -0.86 -10.92 -19.05
CA VAL A 649 -2.29 -10.65 -19.27
C VAL A 649 -3.06 -10.15 -18.04
N LYS A 650 -2.56 -10.38 -16.83
CA LYS A 650 -3.12 -9.87 -15.57
C LYS A 650 -2.54 -8.52 -15.14
N LEU A 651 -1.58 -7.96 -15.88
CA LEU A 651 -0.92 -6.70 -15.53
C LEU A 651 -1.92 -5.54 -15.59
N ARG A 652 -1.99 -4.81 -14.48
CA ARG A 652 -2.88 -3.66 -14.28
C ARG A 652 -2.09 -2.36 -14.16
N HIS A 653 -0.96 -2.39 -13.44
CA HIS A 653 -0.16 -1.22 -13.15
C HIS A 653 1.27 -1.43 -13.63
N LEU A 654 1.71 -0.60 -14.57
CA LEU A 654 3.11 -0.55 -15.02
C LEU A 654 3.68 0.83 -14.68
N GLY A 655 4.27 0.95 -13.49
CA GLY A 655 4.79 2.20 -12.93
C GLY A 655 6.18 2.55 -13.46
N ILE A 656 6.29 2.81 -14.76
CA ILE A 656 7.51 3.26 -15.45
C ILE A 656 7.18 4.46 -16.35
N ASP A 657 8.19 5.25 -16.71
CA ASP A 657 8.03 6.35 -17.66
C ASP A 657 7.39 5.86 -18.98
N MET A 658 6.39 6.61 -19.45
CA MET A 658 5.59 6.29 -20.64
C MET A 658 6.47 6.05 -21.88
N LYS A 659 7.65 6.68 -21.97
CA LYS A 659 8.59 6.48 -23.09
C LYS A 659 9.05 5.03 -23.26
N TYR A 660 9.10 4.24 -22.17
CA TYR A 660 9.44 2.83 -22.23
C TYR A 660 8.27 1.99 -22.72
N ILE A 661 7.06 2.32 -22.26
CA ILE A 661 5.81 1.67 -22.69
C ILE A 661 5.60 1.88 -24.19
N ALA A 662 5.96 3.05 -24.73
CA ALA A 662 5.88 3.37 -26.15
C ALA A 662 6.69 2.44 -27.07
N GLN A 663 7.67 1.72 -26.52
CA GLN A 663 8.51 0.78 -27.27
C GLN A 663 8.01 -0.67 -27.19
N LEU A 664 7.00 -0.97 -26.37
CA LEU A 664 6.51 -2.33 -26.19
C LEU A 664 5.73 -2.83 -27.42
N PRO A 665 6.11 -3.98 -28.00
CA PRO A 665 5.31 -4.63 -29.02
C PRO A 665 4.14 -5.40 -28.40
N GLY A 666 3.00 -5.42 -29.08
CA GLY A 666 1.84 -6.24 -28.71
C GLY A 666 1.13 -5.78 -27.43
N ILE A 667 1.19 -4.48 -27.12
CA ILE A 667 0.59 -3.89 -25.92
C ILE A 667 -0.91 -4.22 -25.79
N GLY A 668 -1.60 -4.49 -26.90
CA GLY A 668 -3.01 -4.88 -26.92
C GLY A 668 -3.36 -6.15 -26.16
N ARG A 669 -2.37 -6.98 -25.83
CA ARG A 669 -2.52 -8.17 -24.97
C ARG A 669 -2.67 -7.83 -23.48
N LEU A 670 -2.26 -6.63 -23.08
CA LEU A 670 -2.38 -6.13 -21.71
C LEU A 670 -3.78 -5.58 -21.45
N ILE A 671 -4.79 -6.43 -21.59
CA ILE A 671 -6.22 -6.04 -21.55
C ILE A 671 -6.66 -5.37 -20.24
N ASN A 672 -5.92 -5.62 -19.15
CA ASN A 672 -6.19 -5.10 -17.81
C ASN A 672 -5.36 -3.86 -17.47
N LEU A 673 -4.48 -3.39 -18.37
CA LEU A 673 -3.58 -2.28 -18.12
C LEU A 673 -4.37 -0.99 -17.86
N GLN A 674 -3.96 -0.29 -16.82
CA GLN A 674 -4.53 0.97 -16.35
C GLN A 674 -3.44 2.05 -16.30
N GLY A 675 -3.88 3.28 -16.10
CA GLY A 675 -3.01 4.45 -16.03
C GLY A 675 -2.67 5.01 -17.41
N SER A 676 -1.77 6.00 -17.40
CA SER A 676 -1.39 6.73 -18.61
C SER A 676 -0.41 5.94 -19.47
N VAL A 677 -0.58 6.00 -20.78
CA VAL A 677 0.23 5.27 -21.76
C VAL A 677 0.65 6.18 -22.90
N GLU A 678 1.93 6.11 -23.29
CA GLU A 678 2.38 6.57 -24.60
C GLU A 678 2.48 5.35 -25.52
N PHE A 679 1.92 5.48 -26.72
CA PHE A 679 1.95 4.46 -27.77
C PHE A 679 2.51 5.06 -29.06
N ARG A 680 3.48 4.37 -29.67
CA ARG A 680 4.09 4.80 -30.93
C ARG A 680 3.72 3.83 -32.04
N VAL A 681 2.97 4.33 -33.03
CA VAL A 681 2.62 3.60 -34.24
C VAL A 681 3.86 3.44 -35.11
N LYS A 682 4.12 2.23 -35.60
CA LYS A 682 5.24 1.92 -36.51
C LYS A 682 4.79 0.89 -37.56
N LYS A 683 5.42 0.92 -38.74
CA LYS A 683 5.28 -0.15 -39.75
C LYS A 683 5.99 -1.42 -39.24
N GLY A 684 5.23 -2.43 -38.78
CA GLY A 684 5.79 -3.70 -38.29
C GLY A 684 4.96 -4.42 -37.22
N GLY A 685 5.36 -5.67 -36.88
CA GLY A 685 4.61 -6.59 -36.03
C GLY A 685 4.48 -6.12 -34.57
N GLY A 686 3.26 -5.76 -34.16
CA GLY A 686 2.90 -5.43 -32.77
C GLY A 686 2.87 -3.94 -32.43
N HIS A 687 3.02 -3.03 -33.40
CA HIS A 687 2.93 -1.58 -33.22
C HIS A 687 1.83 -0.93 -34.08
N ALA A 688 0.96 -1.74 -34.68
CA ALA A 688 -0.20 -1.25 -35.42
C ALA A 688 -1.20 -0.58 -34.48
N LEU A 689 -1.92 0.43 -34.97
CA LEU A 689 -2.84 1.22 -34.13
C LEU A 689 -3.95 0.34 -33.52
N GLN A 690 -4.37 -0.71 -34.24
CA GLN A 690 -5.35 -1.70 -33.78
C GLN A 690 -4.98 -2.43 -32.48
N GLU A 691 -3.71 -2.42 -32.04
CA GLU A 691 -3.30 -2.98 -30.75
C GLU A 691 -4.02 -2.30 -29.58
N LEU A 692 -4.31 -1.00 -29.69
CA LEU A 692 -5.04 -0.25 -28.66
C LEU A 692 -6.49 -0.71 -28.48
N LYS A 693 -7.04 -1.54 -29.39
CA LYS A 693 -8.37 -2.13 -29.24
C LYS A 693 -8.52 -2.97 -27.97
N GLY A 694 -7.46 -3.67 -27.58
CA GLY A 694 -7.49 -4.61 -26.45
C GLY A 694 -7.48 -3.93 -25.08
N ILE A 695 -6.98 -2.69 -25.00
CA ILE A 695 -6.69 -2.02 -23.73
C ILE A 695 -7.82 -1.05 -23.37
N LYS A 696 -8.91 -1.61 -22.85
CA LYS A 696 -10.13 -0.84 -22.51
C LYS A 696 -10.05 -0.15 -21.14
N CYS A 697 -9.20 -0.66 -20.26
CA CYS A 697 -9.08 -0.24 -18.88
C CYS A 697 -8.15 0.96 -18.67
N LEU A 698 -7.73 1.68 -19.72
CA LEU A 698 -6.89 2.87 -19.59
C LEU A 698 -7.61 4.00 -18.86
N HIS A 699 -6.87 4.71 -18.02
CA HIS A 699 -7.35 5.88 -17.28
C HIS A 699 -6.33 7.01 -17.41
N GLY A 700 -6.73 8.26 -17.20
CA GLY A 700 -5.79 9.38 -17.29
C GLY A 700 -5.51 9.74 -18.75
N GLN A 701 -4.23 9.67 -19.17
CA GLN A 701 -3.78 10.16 -20.48
C GLN A 701 -3.34 9.04 -21.42
N LEU A 702 -3.80 9.07 -22.66
CA LEU A 702 -3.28 8.26 -23.76
C LEU A 702 -2.61 9.19 -24.78
N LYS A 703 -1.31 8.99 -25.03
CA LYS A 703 -0.55 9.72 -26.03
C LYS A 703 -0.22 8.80 -27.20
N ILE A 704 -0.69 9.12 -28.41
CA ILE A 704 -0.44 8.36 -29.63
C ILE A 704 0.49 9.17 -30.54
N LYS A 705 1.65 8.60 -30.86
CA LYS A 705 2.65 9.21 -31.76
C LYS A 705 2.80 8.39 -33.04
N GLY A 706 3.24 9.04 -34.11
CA GLY A 706 3.58 8.39 -35.38
C GLY A 706 2.35 8.04 -36.22
N LEU A 707 1.26 8.81 -36.07
CA LEU A 707 0.00 8.59 -36.76
C LEU A 707 0.10 8.69 -38.29
N ASP A 708 1.16 9.32 -38.80
CA ASP A 708 1.57 9.30 -40.21
C ASP A 708 1.75 7.88 -40.80
N ASN A 709 1.87 6.86 -39.95
CA ASN A 709 1.97 5.46 -40.37
C ASN A 709 0.62 4.75 -40.55
N VAL A 710 -0.50 5.41 -40.22
CA VAL A 710 -1.85 4.84 -40.33
C VAL A 710 -2.38 5.13 -41.73
N LEU A 711 -2.56 4.07 -42.53
CA LEU A 711 -2.80 4.22 -43.99
C LEU A 711 -4.29 4.17 -44.37
N SER A 712 -5.19 3.90 -43.43
CA SER A 712 -6.61 3.70 -43.75
C SER A 712 -7.55 4.04 -42.58
N LYS A 713 -8.75 4.51 -42.92
CA LYS A 713 -9.88 4.63 -42.00
C LYS A 713 -10.23 3.32 -41.26
N ASP A 714 -10.01 2.18 -41.92
CA ASP A 714 -10.30 0.85 -41.36
C ASP A 714 -9.35 0.50 -40.22
N GLU A 715 -8.10 0.96 -40.26
CA GLU A 715 -7.16 0.78 -39.16
C GLU A 715 -7.54 1.68 -37.96
N ALA A 716 -7.88 2.95 -38.23
CA ALA A 716 -8.31 3.90 -37.21
C ALA A 716 -9.58 3.43 -36.47
N SER A 717 -10.59 2.97 -37.20
CA SER A 717 -11.85 2.49 -36.61
C SER A 717 -11.67 1.23 -35.75
N LYS A 718 -10.71 0.36 -36.09
CA LYS A 718 -10.40 -0.85 -35.29
C LYS A 718 -9.86 -0.54 -33.90
N THR A 719 -9.31 0.64 -33.67
CA THR A 719 -8.75 1.11 -32.37
C THR A 719 -9.79 1.12 -31.24
N ASP A 720 -11.08 1.26 -31.57
CA ASP A 720 -12.20 1.29 -30.62
C ASP A 720 -11.94 2.23 -29.43
N MET A 721 -11.79 3.53 -29.73
CA MET A 721 -11.59 4.54 -28.67
C MET A 721 -12.87 4.83 -27.90
N LYS A 722 -14.04 4.53 -28.49
CA LYS A 722 -15.34 4.64 -27.82
C LYS A 722 -15.45 3.76 -26.58
N SER A 723 -14.88 2.55 -26.58
CA SER A 723 -14.96 1.68 -25.40
C SER A 723 -14.03 2.06 -24.24
N LYS A 724 -13.23 3.13 -24.37
CA LYS A 724 -12.27 3.59 -23.35
C LYS A 724 -12.92 4.64 -22.45
N GLU A 725 -13.96 4.23 -21.73
CA GLU A 725 -14.86 5.11 -20.95
C GLU A 725 -14.16 5.94 -19.86
N ASN A 726 -13.02 5.45 -19.39
CA ASN A 726 -12.27 5.99 -18.27
C ASN A 726 -11.11 6.92 -18.68
N LEU A 727 -10.88 7.09 -19.98
CA LEU A 727 -9.84 7.97 -20.51
C LEU A 727 -10.24 9.43 -20.32
N ARG A 728 -9.33 10.25 -19.78
CA ARG A 728 -9.58 11.68 -19.52
C ARG A 728 -8.88 12.61 -20.51
N ALA A 729 -7.68 12.25 -20.94
CA ALA A 729 -6.89 13.05 -21.87
C ALA A 729 -6.39 12.20 -23.04
N LEU A 730 -6.46 12.75 -24.25
CA LEU A 730 -5.96 12.14 -25.48
C LEU A 730 -5.01 13.12 -26.18
N THR A 731 -3.82 12.65 -26.50
CA THR A 731 -2.84 13.41 -27.29
C THR A 731 -2.52 12.67 -28.57
N LEU A 732 -2.72 13.30 -29.72
CA LEU A 732 -2.46 12.75 -31.05
C LEU A 732 -1.31 13.53 -31.70
N GLU A 733 -0.28 12.84 -32.17
CA GLU A 733 0.95 13.46 -32.69
C GLU A 733 1.41 12.79 -33.99
N TRP A 734 1.51 13.59 -35.06
CA TRP A 734 2.11 13.20 -36.35
C TRP A 734 3.59 13.55 -36.35
N SER A 735 4.42 12.80 -37.08
CA SER A 735 5.83 13.19 -37.23
C SER A 735 5.97 14.31 -38.28
N SER A 736 6.72 15.36 -37.92
CA SER A 736 6.95 16.54 -38.78
C SER A 736 7.90 16.30 -39.96
N ALA A 737 8.58 15.14 -40.02
CA ALA A 737 9.77 14.95 -40.86
C ALA A 737 9.58 14.12 -42.14
N CYS A 738 8.50 13.34 -42.29
CA CYS A 738 8.33 12.43 -43.43
C CYS A 738 6.86 12.20 -43.79
N ARG A 739 6.22 13.11 -44.55
CA ARG A 739 4.89 12.83 -45.13
C ARG A 739 5.00 12.44 -46.61
N ILE A 740 4.66 11.19 -46.90
CA ILE A 740 4.37 10.68 -48.27
C ILE A 740 2.84 10.67 -48.52
N LEU A 741 2.02 10.82 -47.48
CA LEU A 741 0.54 10.72 -47.53
C LEU A 741 -0.16 12.08 -47.50
N THR A 742 -1.34 12.09 -48.11
CA THR A 742 -2.17 13.28 -48.37
C THR A 742 -2.97 13.70 -47.14
N PRO A 743 -3.32 15.00 -46.99
CA PRO A 743 -4.17 15.52 -45.91
C PRO A 743 -5.51 14.78 -45.74
N VAL A 744 -6.02 14.17 -46.81
CA VAL A 744 -7.26 13.39 -46.83
C VAL A 744 -7.19 12.15 -45.93
N ALA A 745 -6.08 11.40 -45.98
CA ALA A 745 -5.93 10.18 -45.18
C ALA A 745 -5.86 10.51 -43.68
N ASP A 746 -5.22 11.61 -43.32
CA ASP A 746 -5.14 12.07 -41.93
C ASP A 746 -6.52 12.50 -41.41
N CYS A 747 -7.31 13.21 -42.23
CA CYS A 747 -8.70 13.56 -41.89
C CYS A 747 -9.54 12.30 -41.68
N GLU A 748 -9.43 11.31 -42.56
CA GLU A 748 -10.11 10.03 -42.41
C GLU A 748 -9.73 9.32 -41.10
N VAL A 749 -8.46 9.37 -40.69
CA VAL A 749 -8.02 8.80 -39.40
C VAL A 749 -8.68 9.52 -38.23
N LEU A 750 -8.70 10.86 -38.22
CA LEU A 750 -9.33 11.64 -37.15
C LEU A 750 -10.83 11.35 -37.04
N GLU A 751 -11.55 11.37 -38.18
CA GLU A 751 -12.99 11.10 -38.23
C GLU A 751 -13.36 9.71 -37.71
N ASN A 752 -12.44 8.75 -37.79
CA ASN A 752 -12.68 7.35 -37.43
C ASN A 752 -12.11 6.93 -36.07
N LEU A 753 -11.27 7.75 -35.42
CA LEU A 753 -10.78 7.46 -34.06
C LEU A 753 -11.92 7.54 -33.03
N GLN A 754 -12.78 8.56 -33.13
CA GLN A 754 -14.02 8.72 -32.33
C GLN A 754 -13.85 8.39 -30.84
N PRO A 755 -13.18 9.24 -30.04
CA PRO A 755 -12.98 9.01 -28.61
C PRO A 755 -14.30 8.96 -27.84
N HIS A 756 -14.28 8.33 -26.66
CA HIS A 756 -15.45 8.29 -25.77
C HIS A 756 -15.87 9.68 -25.30
N GLN A 757 -17.17 9.88 -25.07
CA GLN A 757 -17.76 11.17 -24.67
C GLN A 757 -17.27 11.70 -23.31
N ASN A 758 -16.69 10.84 -22.46
CA ASN A 758 -16.13 11.23 -21.17
C ASN A 758 -14.76 11.94 -21.26
N LEU A 759 -14.15 11.99 -22.45
CA LEU A 759 -12.87 12.67 -22.65
C LEU A 759 -12.98 14.14 -22.24
N LYS A 760 -12.00 14.62 -21.47
CA LYS A 760 -11.95 15.99 -20.93
C LYS A 760 -10.96 16.87 -21.68
N GLU A 761 -9.89 16.28 -22.19
CA GLU A 761 -8.82 17.00 -22.87
C GLU A 761 -8.44 16.28 -24.16
N LEU A 762 -8.45 17.00 -25.28
CA LEU A 762 -7.93 16.54 -26.57
C LEU A 762 -6.84 17.51 -27.03
N SER A 763 -5.66 16.97 -27.31
CA SER A 763 -4.54 17.73 -27.86
C SER A 763 -4.08 17.08 -29.17
N ILE A 764 -3.99 17.89 -30.23
CA ILE A 764 -3.52 17.46 -31.54
C ILE A 764 -2.27 18.27 -31.85
N GLY A 765 -1.13 17.60 -32.04
CA GLY A 765 0.17 18.21 -32.27
C GLY A 765 0.78 17.81 -33.61
N ALA A 766 1.59 18.70 -34.18
CA ALA A 766 2.30 18.51 -35.45
C ALA A 766 1.38 18.19 -36.65
N TRP A 767 0.14 18.70 -36.60
CA TRP A 767 -0.80 18.69 -37.70
C TRP A 767 -0.61 19.94 -38.57
N GLU A 768 0.19 19.85 -39.63
CA GLU A 768 0.24 20.90 -40.63
C GLU A 768 -0.85 20.68 -41.71
N PHE A 769 -1.62 21.73 -41.97
CA PHE A 769 -2.66 21.89 -43.00
C PHE A 769 -3.96 21.08 -42.86
N CYS A 770 -4.95 21.62 -42.13
CA CYS A 770 -6.37 21.44 -42.49
C CYS A 770 -7.34 22.47 -41.86
N LEU A 771 -6.91 23.72 -41.64
CA LEU A 771 -7.80 24.80 -41.17
C LEU A 771 -8.77 25.30 -42.27
N HIS A 772 -8.65 24.83 -43.53
CA HIS A 772 -9.49 25.28 -44.64
C HIS A 772 -10.68 24.39 -44.99
N LEU A 773 -10.80 23.16 -44.46
CA LEU A 773 -11.91 22.25 -44.82
C LEU A 773 -12.94 22.04 -43.70
N ALA A 774 -12.66 22.45 -42.46
CA ALA A 774 -13.58 22.29 -41.33
C ALA A 774 -14.77 23.27 -41.30
N PHE A 775 -14.84 24.24 -42.22
CA PHE A 775 -15.98 25.18 -42.32
C PHE A 775 -17.16 24.70 -43.19
N CYS A 776 -17.10 23.48 -43.75
CA CYS A 776 -18.14 22.97 -44.64
C CYS A 776 -18.67 21.57 -44.27
N HIS A 777 -19.05 21.31 -43.00
CA HIS A 777 -20.14 20.36 -42.72
C HIS A 777 -20.75 20.54 -41.31
N PRO A 778 -22.08 20.72 -41.17
CA PRO A 778 -22.71 21.06 -39.90
C PRO A 778 -23.19 19.80 -39.16
N SER A 779 -22.31 19.11 -38.43
CA SER A 779 -22.73 18.11 -37.43
C SER A 779 -21.55 17.48 -36.68
N ASN A 780 -20.89 18.24 -35.80
CA ASN A 780 -20.39 17.76 -34.51
C ASN A 780 -19.69 18.89 -33.78
N ASN A 781 -20.36 19.44 -32.76
CA ASN A 781 -19.76 20.37 -31.81
C ASN A 781 -18.84 19.57 -30.86
N TYR A 782 -17.53 19.69 -31.03
CA TYR A 782 -16.56 19.49 -29.94
C TYR A 782 -15.73 20.77 -29.82
N ILE A 783 -15.73 21.34 -28.61
CA ILE A 783 -14.90 22.46 -28.17
C ILE A 783 -13.56 21.92 -27.69
#